data_AF-A0A3M0ZZR5-F1
#
_entry.id   AF-A0A3M0ZZR5-F1
#
_cell.length_a   1.000
_cell.length_b   1.000
_cell.length_c   1.000
_cell.angle_alpha   90.00
_cell.angle_beta   90.00
_cell.angle_gamma   90.00
#
_symmetry.space_group_name_H-M   'P 1'
#
loop_
_entity.id
_entity.type
_entity.pdbx_description
1 polymer ?
#
loop_
_entity_poly.entity_id
_entity_poly.type
_entity_poly.pdbx_seq_one_letter_code
_entity_poly.pdbx_strand_id
1 'polypeptide(L)'
;MRGSGAGRKPVATTASGAGIATGCFLSWLLFAACLLATAAQAQSIADYLGKVPPGRLLPGADSYGPLSNSPPMAPILKDGAVAGYAILTTDYVNAVGYSGKPIRILLGLDPEGTITGAELVEHHEPIVLVGIPEAKIRAVIAHFIGRNMVRERVEGVADKGPDIVAGATVTIMVIDDSIRRAALKFARAKGIAGMESEDATPRRGVLKAEAEPAVKDWQTLVDEGAVRLLELSVGEVSEAFRRAGESEAAERPEASDPDARFIRLGLALVTVPTIGRSLLGARDYARLKARLKPGQQAVLVMGSGLFSFKGSGYVRGGIFDRIQIIQGDVSVRFHDRDHLRIARIPAAGAPDFREVGLFFIPDNTDFDPTVPFRLELLVNRQTGPRKKAFVRFALDYALPAIYVERRGRLAGITAPAAPTALSEEAAREALWLNIWRQSLPEIARLAVLLGVLTLVFFFQDWFVRRPRLAAWVRYGYLSVVLVWLGFFMNAQLSVVNVLTFANALVTDFSWGYFLMAPLIFILWVGVAAGMLFWGRGVFCGWLCPYGALQEITNRLGRRFLKIRQIELPWGLNERLWPIKYIIFLGLFGTSFYSMSLAERLAEVEPFKTAIILNFMRAWPFVVFAGGLIVVNLFIERFFCRYLCPLGAALAIPSRLRMFEWLKRYRECGNPCQLCAKACPTAAIHPDGHINVNECIYCLDCQLLYYDDRQCPRAIQNRLRRERRLLRASDSTLTPKQRAEKAALLAKKGAAVRRPGPPEPLERKGEHHVETS
;
A
#
# COMPACT_ATOMS: atom_id res chain seq x y z
N MET A 1 73.63 -45.36 -22.35
CA MET A 1 74.68 -44.47 -21.78
C MET A 1 74.16 -43.05 -21.73
N ARG A 2 74.53 -42.34 -20.66
CA ARG A 2 74.24 -40.95 -20.23
C ARG A 2 73.87 -39.90 -21.30
N GLY A 3 72.95 -38.99 -20.92
CA GLY A 3 73.15 -37.54 -21.10
C GLY A 3 71.97 -36.71 -21.63
N SER A 4 71.39 -35.87 -20.75
CA SER A 4 70.74 -34.54 -20.96
C SER A 4 69.84 -34.30 -22.19
N GLY A 5 68.61 -33.79 -22.11
CA GLY A 5 68.11 -32.71 -21.27
C GLY A 5 67.56 -31.60 -22.18
N ALA A 6 66.25 -31.60 -22.45
CA ALA A 6 65.56 -30.57 -23.23
C ALA A 6 64.30 -30.11 -22.50
N GLY A 7 64.38 -28.95 -21.84
CA GLY A 7 63.25 -28.27 -21.21
C GLY A 7 62.59 -27.27 -22.15
N ARG A 8 61.29 -27.44 -22.41
CA ARG A 8 60.37 -26.40 -22.90
C ARG A 8 59.48 -25.96 -21.74
N LYS A 9 59.46 -24.65 -21.46
CA LYS A 9 58.57 -24.02 -20.47
C LYS A 9 57.12 -23.97 -21.00
N PRO A 10 56.11 -24.12 -20.12
CA PRO A 10 54.85 -23.42 -20.27
C PRO A 10 54.60 -22.43 -19.12
N VAL A 11 53.80 -21.43 -19.47
CA VAL A 11 53.46 -20.19 -18.77
C VAL A 11 52.49 -20.46 -17.60
N ALA A 12 52.71 -19.77 -16.48
CA ALA A 12 51.88 -19.82 -15.29
C ALA A 12 50.61 -18.94 -15.45
N THR A 13 49.44 -19.52 -15.19
CA THR A 13 48.16 -18.82 -14.98
C THR A 13 47.87 -18.72 -13.49
N THR A 14 47.76 -17.50 -12.97
CA THR A 14 47.33 -17.21 -11.60
C THR A 14 45.81 -17.25 -11.49
N ALA A 15 45.27 -18.23 -10.77
CA ALA A 15 43.86 -18.33 -10.39
C ALA A 15 43.71 -18.15 -8.87
N SER A 16 43.57 -16.91 -8.43
CA SER A 16 43.34 -16.59 -7.01
C SER A 16 42.39 -15.38 -6.90
N GLY A 17 41.08 -15.62 -6.96
CA GLY A 17 40.09 -14.55 -6.82
C GLY A 17 38.64 -15.01 -6.63
N ALA A 18 38.31 -16.24 -6.99
CA ALA A 18 36.92 -16.74 -6.93
C ALA A 18 36.53 -17.38 -5.59
N GLY A 19 37.47 -17.68 -4.68
CA GLY A 19 37.19 -18.44 -3.45
C GLY A 19 36.69 -17.62 -2.25
N ILE A 20 36.96 -16.31 -2.22
CA ILE A 20 36.65 -15.46 -1.05
C ILE A 20 35.20 -14.93 -1.11
N ALA A 21 34.64 -14.76 -2.31
CA ALA A 21 33.28 -14.25 -2.49
C ALA A 21 32.17 -15.27 -2.13
N THR A 22 32.43 -16.57 -2.33
CA THR A 22 31.48 -17.65 -2.05
C THR A 22 31.37 -17.98 -0.56
N GLY A 23 32.47 -17.85 0.20
CA GLY A 23 32.49 -18.09 1.64
C GLY A 23 31.70 -17.05 2.45
N CYS A 24 31.79 -15.77 2.07
CA CYS A 24 31.02 -14.70 2.71
C CYS A 24 29.51 -14.81 2.44
N PHE A 25 29.10 -15.31 1.27
CA PHE A 25 27.68 -15.45 0.91
C PHE A 25 26.99 -16.58 1.70
N LEU A 26 27.70 -17.69 1.95
CA LEU A 26 27.18 -18.82 2.73
C LEU A 26 27.07 -18.49 4.23
N SER A 27 28.05 -17.73 4.77
CA SER A 27 28.02 -17.28 6.16
C SER A 27 26.91 -16.27 6.42
N TRP A 28 26.54 -15.46 5.42
CA TRP A 28 25.42 -14.52 5.51
C TRP A 28 24.05 -15.21 5.43
N LEU A 29 23.94 -16.25 4.60
CA LEU A 29 22.74 -17.10 4.52
C LEU A 29 22.49 -17.89 5.81
N LEU A 30 23.54 -18.40 6.46
CA LEU A 30 23.44 -19.09 7.76
C LEU A 30 23.09 -18.13 8.91
N PHE A 31 23.62 -16.90 8.87
CA PHE A 31 23.25 -15.86 9.84
C PHE A 31 21.78 -15.40 9.66
N ALA A 32 21.31 -15.30 8.41
CA ALA A 32 19.91 -15.01 8.09
C ALA A 32 18.96 -16.16 8.47
N ALA A 33 19.43 -17.42 8.40
CA ALA A 33 18.66 -18.60 8.80
C ALA A 33 18.48 -18.70 10.33
N CYS A 34 19.48 -18.30 11.13
CA CYS A 34 19.36 -18.29 12.59
C CYS A 34 18.47 -17.17 13.14
N LEU A 35 18.17 -16.13 12.35
CA LEU A 35 17.24 -15.05 12.74
C LEU A 35 15.75 -15.42 12.49
N LEU A 36 15.46 -16.58 11.90
CA LEU A 36 14.10 -16.99 11.49
C LEU A 36 13.31 -17.78 12.55
N ALA A 37 13.82 -17.94 13.77
CA ALA A 37 13.15 -18.70 14.83
C ALA A 37 12.62 -17.80 15.97
N THR A 38 11.66 -16.93 15.67
CA THR A 38 10.78 -16.36 16.71
C THR A 38 9.32 -16.50 16.27
N ALA A 39 8.59 -17.36 16.98
CA ALA A 39 7.18 -17.59 16.80
C ALA A 39 6.37 -16.30 17.03
N ALA A 40 5.42 -16.02 16.14
CA ALA A 40 4.47 -14.93 16.27
C ALA A 40 3.47 -15.25 17.41
N GLN A 41 3.71 -14.68 18.59
CA GLN A 41 2.72 -14.63 19.68
C GLN A 41 1.69 -13.51 19.40
N ALA A 42 0.46 -13.71 19.86
CA ALA A 42 -0.55 -12.65 19.90
C ALA A 42 -0.11 -11.59 20.92
N GLN A 43 0.28 -10.41 20.43
CA GLN A 43 0.87 -9.38 21.28
C GLN A 43 -0.22 -8.62 22.08
N SER A 44 -0.04 -8.54 23.40
CA SER A 44 -0.88 -7.83 24.38
C SER A 44 -0.19 -6.55 24.88
N ILE A 45 -0.87 -5.68 25.64
CA ILE A 45 -0.26 -4.51 26.28
C ILE A 45 1.04 -4.85 27.05
N ALA A 46 1.14 -6.05 27.63
CA ALA A 46 2.32 -6.53 28.35
C ALA A 46 3.59 -6.52 27.49
N ASP A 47 3.48 -6.79 26.18
CA ASP A 47 4.61 -6.87 25.25
C ASP A 47 5.20 -5.50 24.89
N TYR A 48 4.51 -4.42 25.27
CA TYR A 48 4.87 -3.04 24.93
C TYR A 48 5.25 -2.20 26.15
N LEU A 49 4.72 -2.52 27.35
CA LEU A 49 5.07 -1.79 28.58
C LEU A 49 6.58 -1.84 28.86
N GLY A 50 7.24 -2.97 28.61
CA GLY A 50 8.70 -3.08 28.77
C GLY A 50 9.52 -2.26 27.76
N LYS A 51 8.90 -1.79 26.67
CA LYS A 51 9.57 -1.04 25.59
C LYS A 51 9.37 0.48 25.70
N VAL A 52 8.39 0.93 26.49
CA VAL A 52 8.05 2.34 26.66
C VAL A 52 8.24 2.73 28.12
N PRO A 53 9.18 3.64 28.46
CA PRO A 53 9.37 4.07 29.84
C PRO A 53 8.13 4.81 30.36
N PRO A 54 7.70 4.59 31.63
CA PRO A 54 6.51 5.20 32.23
C PRO A 54 6.47 6.73 32.07
N GLY A 55 7.61 7.38 32.23
CA GLY A 55 7.77 8.84 32.08
C GLY A 55 7.37 9.42 30.71
N ARG A 56 7.30 8.59 29.65
CA ARG A 56 6.79 9.03 28.33
C ARG A 56 5.27 9.00 28.22
N LEU A 57 4.62 8.16 29.01
CA LEU A 57 3.16 8.08 29.06
C LEU A 57 2.60 9.04 30.10
N LEU A 58 3.30 9.24 31.22
CA LEU A 58 2.93 10.19 32.26
C LEU A 58 4.19 10.90 32.77
N PRO A 59 4.35 12.22 32.58
CA PRO A 59 5.54 12.96 33.02
C PRO A 59 5.81 12.81 34.52
N GLY A 60 7.03 12.36 34.85
CA GLY A 60 7.46 12.15 36.24
C GLY A 60 6.98 10.85 36.88
N ALA A 61 6.51 9.87 36.09
CA ALA A 61 6.25 8.52 36.56
C ALA A 61 7.49 7.61 36.47
N ASP A 62 7.59 6.68 37.41
CA ASP A 62 8.81 5.88 37.64
C ASP A 62 8.63 4.40 37.31
N SER A 63 7.41 3.86 37.41
CA SER A 63 7.13 2.44 37.18
C SER A 63 5.70 2.15 36.74
N TYR A 64 5.46 0.95 36.21
CA TYR A 64 4.11 0.41 35.98
C TYR A 64 3.68 -0.50 37.14
N GLY A 65 2.41 -0.41 37.51
CA GLY A 65 1.76 -1.31 38.45
C GLY A 65 1.32 -2.64 37.80
N PRO A 66 0.64 -3.51 38.56
CA PRO A 66 0.19 -4.79 38.06
C PRO A 66 -0.86 -4.63 36.94
N LEU A 67 -0.73 -5.46 35.90
CA LEU A 67 -1.66 -5.50 34.79
C LEU A 67 -3.07 -5.90 35.24
N SER A 68 -4.06 -5.16 34.75
CA SER A 68 -5.47 -5.50 34.84
C SER A 68 -5.95 -5.93 33.46
N ASN A 69 -6.74 -7.01 33.38
CA ASN A 69 -7.32 -7.50 32.14
C ASN A 69 -8.81 -7.16 31.99
N SER A 70 -9.42 -6.49 32.98
CA SER A 70 -10.85 -6.14 32.98
C SER A 70 -11.09 -4.78 33.64
N PRO A 71 -10.89 -3.66 32.91
CA PRO A 71 -10.47 -3.60 31.51
C PRO A 71 -8.93 -3.76 31.34
N PRO A 72 -8.42 -4.08 30.13
CA PRO A 72 -6.99 -4.21 29.82
C PRO A 72 -6.20 -2.91 30.03
N MET A 73 -5.44 -2.79 31.12
CA MET A 73 -4.67 -1.60 31.45
C MET A 73 -3.49 -1.91 32.39
N ALA A 74 -2.54 -0.99 32.50
CA ALA A 74 -1.53 -0.99 33.56
C ALA A 74 -1.58 0.33 34.34
N PRO A 75 -1.65 0.34 35.69
CA PRO A 75 -1.46 1.55 36.47
C PRO A 75 -0.08 2.15 36.20
N ILE A 76 0.00 3.48 36.11
CA ILE A 76 1.26 4.22 36.03
C ILE A 76 1.52 4.80 37.42
N LEU A 77 2.67 4.46 38.01
CA LEU A 77 3.03 4.83 39.38
C LEU A 77 4.03 5.98 39.40
N LYS A 78 3.83 6.92 40.31
CA LYS A 78 4.74 8.00 40.67
C LYS A 78 4.96 7.96 42.18
N ASP A 79 6.21 7.86 42.62
CA ASP A 79 6.55 7.74 44.06
C ASP A 79 5.76 6.64 44.80
N GLY A 80 5.41 5.55 44.09
CA GLY A 80 4.62 4.43 44.63
C GLY A 80 3.09 4.61 44.64
N ALA A 81 2.57 5.79 44.29
CA ALA A 81 1.14 6.05 44.16
C ALA A 81 0.67 5.96 42.69
N VAL A 82 -0.57 5.51 42.46
CA VAL A 82 -1.16 5.48 41.12
C VAL A 82 -1.44 6.90 40.65
N ALA A 83 -0.69 7.35 39.66
CA ALA A 83 -0.81 8.67 39.06
C ALA A 83 -1.63 8.67 37.75
N GLY A 84 -1.83 7.50 37.14
CA GLY A 84 -2.60 7.35 35.90
C GLY A 84 -2.64 5.91 35.42
N TYR A 85 -2.99 5.73 34.14
CA TYR A 85 -3.20 4.42 33.53
C TYR A 85 -2.64 4.37 32.11
N ALA A 86 -1.99 3.27 31.77
CA ALA A 86 -1.55 2.94 30.43
C ALA A 86 -2.56 1.98 29.78
N ILE A 87 -3.01 2.27 28.56
CA ILE A 87 -3.87 1.40 27.76
C ILE A 87 -3.33 1.23 26.34
N LEU A 88 -3.62 0.10 25.72
CA LEU A 88 -3.33 -0.14 24.30
C LEU A 88 -4.61 0.05 23.49
N THR A 89 -4.60 0.89 22.46
CA THR A 89 -5.80 1.19 21.65
C THR A 89 -6.49 -0.06 21.11
N THR A 90 -5.72 -1.06 20.68
CA THR A 90 -6.24 -2.32 20.12
C THR A 90 -6.93 -3.23 21.11
N ASP A 91 -6.67 -3.05 22.40
CA ASP A 91 -7.36 -3.81 23.45
C ASP A 91 -8.80 -3.31 23.65
N TYR A 92 -9.14 -2.12 23.13
CA TYR A 92 -10.46 -1.49 23.22
C TYR A 92 -11.16 -1.34 21.86
N VAL A 93 -10.39 -1.14 20.79
CA VAL A 93 -10.89 -0.83 19.46
C VAL A 93 -10.00 -1.49 18.41
N ASN A 94 -10.55 -2.42 17.64
CA ASN A 94 -9.83 -3.09 16.57
C ASN A 94 -9.93 -2.32 15.25
N ALA A 95 -9.38 -1.11 15.20
CA ALA A 95 -9.32 -0.33 13.98
C ALA A 95 -8.09 -0.74 13.16
N VAL A 96 -8.33 -1.04 11.88
CA VAL A 96 -7.28 -1.47 10.94
C VAL A 96 -7.00 -0.36 9.94
N GLY A 97 -5.72 -0.09 9.71
CA GLY A 97 -5.27 0.92 8.76
C GLY A 97 -5.19 0.39 7.32
N TYR A 98 -4.47 1.11 6.47
CA TYR A 98 -4.27 0.80 5.05
C TYR A 98 -3.65 -0.59 4.82
N SER A 99 -2.88 -1.09 5.80
CA SER A 99 -2.26 -2.41 5.79
C SER A 99 -3.22 -3.59 6.02
N GLY A 100 -4.47 -3.33 6.42
CA GLY A 100 -5.37 -4.37 6.96
C GLY A 100 -4.91 -4.95 8.30
N LYS A 101 -3.81 -4.43 8.88
CA LYS A 101 -3.29 -4.76 10.21
C LYS A 101 -3.62 -3.62 11.18
N PRO A 102 -3.74 -3.92 12.48
CA PRO A 102 -4.07 -2.90 13.48
C PRO A 102 -2.89 -1.95 13.71
N ILE A 103 -3.22 -0.68 14.01
CA ILE A 103 -2.27 0.35 14.44
C ILE A 103 -2.28 0.39 15.96
N ARG A 104 -1.14 0.08 16.58
CA ARG A 104 -1.03 -0.06 18.04
C ARG A 104 -0.43 1.20 18.64
N ILE A 105 -1.21 1.85 19.50
CA ILE A 105 -0.83 3.07 20.21
C ILE A 105 -1.02 2.82 21.70
N LEU A 106 0.03 3.08 22.47
CA LEU A 106 0.03 3.02 23.92
C LEU A 106 -0.30 4.42 24.45
N LEU A 107 -1.41 4.56 25.16
CA LEU A 107 -1.90 5.83 25.70
C LEU A 107 -1.68 5.87 27.22
N GLY A 108 -1.17 6.97 27.72
CA GLY A 108 -1.20 7.35 29.14
C GLY A 108 -2.39 8.26 29.41
N LEU A 109 -3.16 7.95 30.44
CA LEU A 109 -4.35 8.70 30.87
C LEU A 109 -4.22 9.06 32.35
N ASP A 110 -4.55 10.28 32.72
CA ASP A 110 -4.73 10.64 34.14
C ASP A 110 -6.07 10.08 34.69
N PRO A 111 -6.32 10.15 36.01
CA PRO A 111 -7.57 9.70 36.61
C PRO A 111 -8.82 10.38 36.05
N GLU A 112 -8.68 11.59 35.49
CA GLU A 112 -9.74 12.39 34.88
C GLU A 112 -9.96 12.06 33.39
N GLY A 113 -9.17 11.16 32.79
CA GLY A 113 -9.30 10.73 31.39
C GLY A 113 -8.63 11.66 30.38
N THR A 114 -7.80 12.59 30.84
CA THR A 114 -6.93 13.41 30.01
C THR A 114 -5.76 12.57 29.53
N ILE A 115 -5.45 12.66 28.23
CA ILE A 115 -4.32 11.95 27.64
C ILE A 115 -3.03 12.65 28.08
N THR A 116 -2.23 12.01 28.92
CA THR A 116 -0.95 12.52 29.44
C THR A 116 0.23 12.13 28.56
N GLY A 117 0.07 11.11 27.72
CA GLY A 117 1.06 10.66 26.75
C GLY A 117 0.46 9.72 25.72
N ALA A 118 1.05 9.65 24.53
CA ALA A 118 0.58 8.78 23.46
C ALA A 118 1.75 8.34 22.58
N GLU A 119 2.01 7.03 22.55
CA GLU A 119 3.18 6.44 21.89
C GLU A 119 2.77 5.42 20.84
N LEU A 120 3.21 5.65 19.59
CA LEU A 120 3.06 4.67 18.52
C LEU A 120 4.04 3.51 18.77
N VAL A 121 3.52 2.32 19.09
CA VAL A 121 4.35 1.17 19.47
C VAL A 121 4.51 0.14 18.36
N GLU A 122 3.51 -0.03 17.49
CA GLU A 122 3.62 -0.88 16.30
C GLU A 122 2.63 -0.44 15.22
N HIS A 123 3.10 -0.41 13.96
CA HIS A 123 2.23 -0.25 12.80
C HIS A 123 2.82 -0.96 11.58
N HIS A 124 1.96 -1.29 10.63
CA HIS A 124 2.35 -1.91 9.36
C HIS A 124 1.90 -1.09 8.15
N GLU A 125 1.56 0.18 8.36
CA GLU A 125 0.99 1.05 7.34
C GLU A 125 1.96 1.29 6.16
N PRO A 126 1.63 0.80 4.94
CA PRO A 126 2.48 0.94 3.77
C PRO A 126 2.84 2.40 3.48
N ILE A 127 1.94 3.34 3.76
CA ILE A 127 2.17 4.76 3.43
C ILE A 127 3.21 5.44 4.34
N VAL A 128 3.33 4.96 5.57
CA VAL A 128 4.37 5.33 6.54
C VAL A 128 5.67 4.60 6.24
N LEU A 129 5.52 3.35 5.77
CA LEU A 129 6.62 2.48 5.37
C LEU A 129 7.13 2.74 3.96
N VAL A 130 6.47 3.57 3.16
CA VAL A 130 6.90 3.92 1.80
C VAL A 130 7.21 5.41 1.72
N GLY A 131 6.71 6.27 2.63
CA GLY A 131 6.87 7.70 2.39
C GLY A 131 6.77 8.73 3.50
N ILE A 132 5.87 8.58 4.47
CA ILE A 132 5.66 9.65 5.46
C ILE A 132 6.55 9.38 6.67
N PRO A 133 7.38 10.34 7.11
CA PRO A 133 8.22 10.15 8.29
C PRO A 133 7.34 9.78 9.47
N GLU A 134 7.67 8.69 10.17
CA GLU A 134 6.94 8.24 11.36
C GLU A 134 6.85 9.37 12.41
N ALA A 135 7.86 10.25 12.47
CA ALA A 135 7.85 11.46 13.29
C ALA A 135 6.64 12.39 13.04
N LYS A 136 6.15 12.51 11.79
CA LYS A 136 4.95 13.30 11.50
C LYS A 136 3.69 12.66 12.07
N ILE A 137 3.62 11.34 12.08
CA ILE A 137 2.49 10.60 12.65
C ILE A 137 2.55 10.67 14.16
N ARG A 138 3.75 10.55 14.74
CA ARG A 138 3.98 10.82 16.17
C ARG A 138 3.59 12.25 16.54
N ALA A 139 3.84 13.24 15.69
CA ALA A 139 3.41 14.63 15.92
C ALA A 139 1.88 14.79 15.89
N VAL A 140 1.18 14.07 15.01
CA VAL A 140 -0.29 14.02 15.00
C VAL A 140 -0.82 13.33 16.27
N ILE A 141 -0.21 12.20 16.66
CA ILE A 141 -0.56 11.51 17.91
C ILE A 141 -0.30 12.41 19.13
N ALA A 142 0.77 13.21 19.10
CA ALA A 142 1.09 14.14 20.18
C ALA A 142 0.05 15.27 20.35
N HIS A 143 -0.74 15.60 19.32
CA HIS A 143 -1.84 16.58 19.46
C HIS A 143 -2.98 16.10 20.38
N PHE A 144 -3.04 14.81 20.68
CA PHE A 144 -3.99 14.29 21.65
C PHE A 144 -3.52 14.50 23.09
N ILE A 145 -2.23 14.75 23.33
CA ILE A 145 -1.68 14.98 24.67
C ILE A 145 -2.21 16.30 25.23
N GLY A 146 -2.70 16.26 26.47
CA GLY A 146 -3.38 17.36 27.15
C GLY A 146 -4.87 17.49 26.82
N ARG A 147 -5.39 16.69 25.88
CA ARG A 147 -6.83 16.68 25.56
C ARG A 147 -7.56 15.66 26.41
N ASN A 148 -8.80 16.01 26.77
CA ASN A 148 -9.69 15.15 27.53
C ASN A 148 -10.91 14.81 26.67
N MET A 149 -10.91 13.60 26.11
CA MET A 149 -11.94 13.15 25.18
C MET A 149 -13.33 13.06 25.83
N VAL A 150 -13.38 12.81 27.14
CA VAL A 150 -14.62 12.77 27.94
C VAL A 150 -15.23 14.16 27.99
N ARG A 151 -14.44 15.14 28.41
CA ARG A 151 -14.87 16.53 28.55
C ARG A 151 -15.31 17.14 27.21
N GLU A 152 -14.53 16.91 26.14
CA GLU A 152 -14.88 17.40 24.80
C GLU A 152 -16.21 16.84 24.29
N ARG A 153 -16.54 15.59 24.64
CA ARG A 153 -17.81 14.96 24.30
C ARG A 153 -18.98 15.57 25.07
N VAL A 154 -18.80 15.82 26.37
CA VAL A 154 -19.82 16.39 27.26
C VAL A 154 -20.10 17.86 26.94
N GLU A 155 -19.06 18.64 26.68
CA GLU A 155 -19.17 20.08 26.40
C GLU A 155 -19.61 20.38 24.96
N GLY A 156 -19.77 19.37 24.11
CA GLY A 156 -20.23 19.54 22.72
C GLY A 156 -19.29 20.37 21.85
N VAL A 157 -17.99 20.38 22.17
CA VAL A 157 -17.00 21.18 21.45
C VAL A 157 -16.91 20.67 20.00
N ALA A 158 -17.10 21.57 19.04
CA ALA A 158 -17.01 21.25 17.62
C ALA A 158 -15.64 20.64 17.30
N ASP A 159 -15.66 19.41 16.78
CA ASP A 159 -14.48 18.65 16.42
C ASP A 159 -13.69 19.41 15.35
N LYS A 160 -12.48 19.86 15.69
CA LYS A 160 -11.59 20.51 14.71
C LYS A 160 -11.03 19.54 13.66
N GLY A 161 -11.32 18.24 13.80
CA GLY A 161 -10.76 17.19 12.96
C GLY A 161 -9.25 17.05 13.17
N PRO A 162 -8.64 15.93 12.75
CA PRO A 162 -7.20 15.79 12.82
C PRO A 162 -6.50 16.66 11.76
N ASP A 163 -5.32 17.18 12.08
CA ASP A 163 -4.46 17.83 11.09
C ASP A 163 -4.08 16.85 9.99
N ILE A 164 -4.63 17.05 8.80
CA ILE A 164 -4.46 16.14 7.66
C ILE A 164 -3.02 16.25 7.15
N VAL A 165 -2.22 15.20 7.34
CA VAL A 165 -0.93 15.07 6.67
C VAL A 165 -1.16 14.61 5.24
N ALA A 166 -0.73 15.41 4.27
CA ALA A 166 -0.79 15.09 2.85
C ALA A 166 -0.20 13.70 2.58
N GLY A 167 -1.04 12.80 2.05
CA GLY A 167 -0.68 11.42 1.74
C GLY A 167 -0.88 10.40 2.86
N ALA A 168 -1.25 10.76 4.10
CA ALA A 168 -1.58 9.79 5.18
C ALA A 168 -2.99 9.98 5.74
N THR A 169 -3.89 10.62 5.01
CA THR A 169 -5.23 11.00 5.50
C THR A 169 -5.99 9.81 6.09
N VAL A 170 -6.03 8.66 5.42
CA VAL A 170 -6.70 7.44 5.92
C VAL A 170 -6.08 6.92 7.22
N THR A 171 -4.75 6.80 7.25
CA THR A 171 -4.02 6.36 8.45
C THR A 171 -4.27 7.31 9.63
N ILE A 172 -4.30 8.62 9.39
CA ILE A 172 -4.56 9.63 10.43
C ILE A 172 -5.99 9.56 10.94
N MET A 173 -6.97 9.38 10.05
CA MET A 173 -8.37 9.22 10.47
C MET A 173 -8.56 7.95 11.30
N VAL A 174 -7.92 6.84 10.92
CA VAL A 174 -7.94 5.59 11.70
C VAL A 174 -7.28 5.79 13.06
N ILE A 175 -6.18 6.54 13.13
CA ILE A 175 -5.50 6.87 14.39
C ILE A 175 -6.40 7.73 15.31
N ASP A 176 -7.00 8.80 14.78
CA ASP A 176 -7.93 9.67 15.53
C ASP A 176 -9.09 8.84 16.11
N ASP A 177 -9.74 8.06 15.26
CA ASP A 177 -10.87 7.21 15.62
C ASP A 177 -10.48 6.10 16.62
N SER A 178 -9.27 5.56 16.51
CA SER A 178 -8.73 4.57 17.47
C SER A 178 -8.49 5.17 18.84
N ILE A 179 -7.81 6.32 18.90
CA ILE A 179 -7.46 6.99 20.17
C ILE A 179 -8.74 7.45 20.85
N ARG A 180 -9.63 8.14 20.12
CA ARG A 180 -10.87 8.70 20.67
C ARG A 180 -11.78 7.61 21.23
N ARG A 181 -12.05 6.56 20.44
CA ARG A 181 -12.92 5.47 20.91
C ARG A 181 -12.27 4.64 22.02
N ALA A 182 -10.96 4.42 22.00
CA ALA A 182 -10.27 3.71 23.09
C ALA A 182 -10.30 4.51 24.39
N ALA A 183 -10.00 5.81 24.35
CA ALA A 183 -10.05 6.69 25.52
C ALA A 183 -11.46 6.77 26.11
N LEU A 184 -12.50 6.92 25.28
CA LEU A 184 -13.89 6.93 25.73
C LEU A 184 -14.32 5.57 26.32
N LYS A 185 -13.96 4.44 25.70
CA LYS A 185 -14.25 3.11 26.25
C LYS A 185 -13.55 2.87 27.58
N PHE A 186 -12.29 3.30 27.72
CA PHE A 186 -11.57 3.24 28.98
C PHE A 186 -12.23 4.09 30.06
N ALA A 187 -12.58 5.35 29.73
CA ALA A 187 -13.23 6.26 30.67
C ALA A 187 -14.56 5.72 31.18
N ARG A 188 -15.37 5.09 30.33
CA ARG A 188 -16.59 4.38 30.75
C ARG A 188 -16.26 3.21 31.68
N ALA A 189 -15.27 2.40 31.32
CA ALA A 189 -14.87 1.25 32.13
C ALA A 189 -14.27 1.65 33.50
N LYS A 190 -13.81 2.89 33.65
CA LYS A 190 -13.29 3.45 34.91
C LYS A 190 -14.26 4.35 35.68
N GLY A 191 -15.41 4.69 35.10
CA GLY A 191 -16.39 5.57 35.75
C GLY A 191 -15.88 7.00 35.93
N ILE A 192 -15.16 7.55 34.95
CA ILE A 192 -14.64 8.92 34.99
C ILE A 192 -15.81 9.93 34.87
N ALA A 193 -15.79 11.00 35.67
CA ALA A 193 -16.87 11.99 35.77
C ALA A 193 -17.26 12.61 34.40
N GLY A 194 -18.57 12.77 34.15
CA GLY A 194 -19.11 13.20 32.85
C GLY A 194 -19.29 12.08 31.82
N MET A 195 -18.75 10.89 32.11
CA MET A 195 -19.10 9.62 31.46
C MET A 195 -19.81 8.69 32.44
N GLU A 196 -20.51 9.29 33.41
CA GLU A 196 -21.65 8.63 34.02
C GLU A 196 -22.57 8.18 32.89
N SER A 197 -23.04 6.94 32.96
CA SER A 197 -24.08 6.48 32.08
C SER A 197 -25.28 7.42 32.24
N GLU A 198 -25.44 8.42 31.36
CA GLU A 198 -26.79 8.82 30.98
C GLU A 198 -27.49 7.51 30.65
N ASP A 199 -28.59 7.24 31.35
CA ASP A 199 -29.39 6.03 31.36
C ASP A 199 -29.82 5.56 29.96
N ALA A 200 -28.86 5.04 29.20
CA ALA A 200 -29.00 4.36 27.93
C ALA A 200 -28.17 3.07 27.90
N THR A 201 -27.68 2.60 29.05
CA THR A 201 -27.56 1.16 29.27
C THR A 201 -28.99 0.62 29.27
N PRO A 202 -29.45 -0.16 28.27
CA PRO A 202 -30.60 -1.04 28.49
C PRO A 202 -30.27 -1.80 29.78
N ARG A 203 -31.07 -1.58 30.82
CA ARG A 203 -30.82 -2.07 32.18
C ARG A 203 -30.38 -3.52 32.08
N ARG A 204 -29.11 -3.80 32.44
CA ARG A 204 -28.55 -5.16 32.42
C ARG A 204 -29.48 -6.04 33.26
N GLY A 205 -30.20 -6.93 32.61
CA GLY A 205 -31.00 -7.93 33.29
C GLY A 205 -30.09 -9.00 33.86
N VAL A 206 -30.59 -9.79 34.80
CA VAL A 206 -29.91 -11.03 35.21
C VAL A 206 -30.64 -12.20 34.55
N LEU A 207 -29.89 -13.13 33.97
CA LEU A 207 -30.47 -14.39 33.51
C LEU A 207 -31.12 -15.09 34.71
N LYS A 208 -32.41 -15.41 34.58
CA LYS A 208 -33.16 -16.06 35.65
C LYS A 208 -32.48 -17.38 36.04
N ALA A 209 -32.21 -17.56 37.33
CA ALA A 209 -31.70 -18.84 37.83
C ALA A 209 -32.81 -19.90 37.74
N GLU A 210 -32.60 -20.91 36.90
CA GLU A 210 -33.54 -22.01 36.73
C GLU A 210 -33.12 -23.20 37.59
N ALA A 211 -33.81 -23.41 38.73
CA ALA A 211 -33.55 -24.54 39.63
C ALA A 211 -33.80 -25.89 38.94
N GLU A 212 -34.87 -25.97 38.14
CA GLU A 212 -35.21 -27.13 37.31
C GLU A 212 -35.53 -26.68 35.87
N PRO A 213 -34.55 -26.69 34.95
CA PRO A 213 -34.81 -26.25 33.58
C PRO A 213 -35.63 -27.29 32.82
N ALA A 214 -36.86 -26.92 32.46
CA ALA A 214 -37.78 -27.77 31.72
C ALA A 214 -37.32 -27.93 30.25
N VAL A 215 -37.48 -29.12 29.68
CA VAL A 215 -37.23 -29.35 28.26
C VAL A 215 -38.48 -28.97 27.47
N LYS A 216 -38.34 -28.11 26.48
CA LYS A 216 -39.41 -27.63 25.60
C LYS A 216 -39.26 -28.22 24.20
N ASP A 217 -40.38 -28.40 23.50
CA ASP A 217 -40.39 -28.74 22.07
C ASP A 217 -39.97 -27.52 21.21
N TRP A 218 -39.66 -27.79 19.95
CA TRP A 218 -39.17 -26.78 19.01
C TRP A 218 -40.17 -25.65 18.79
N GLN A 219 -41.46 -25.98 18.62
CA GLN A 219 -42.48 -24.99 18.30
C GLN A 219 -42.65 -24.02 19.48
N THR A 220 -42.69 -24.55 20.70
CA THR A 220 -42.74 -23.73 21.92
C THR A 220 -41.55 -22.76 22.02
N LEU A 221 -40.33 -23.20 21.69
CA LEU A 221 -39.13 -22.34 21.71
C LEU A 221 -39.16 -21.24 20.64
N VAL A 222 -39.76 -21.50 19.49
CA VAL A 222 -39.92 -20.50 18.42
C VAL A 222 -41.01 -19.50 18.81
N ASP A 223 -42.15 -19.97 19.30
CA ASP A 223 -43.32 -19.15 19.66
C ASP A 223 -42.99 -18.14 20.77
N GLU A 224 -42.16 -18.54 21.74
CA GLU A 224 -41.71 -17.63 22.81
C GLU A 224 -40.53 -16.72 22.40
N GLY A 225 -39.95 -16.92 21.22
CA GLY A 225 -38.81 -16.15 20.71
C GLY A 225 -37.44 -16.60 21.22
N ALA A 226 -37.35 -17.75 21.90
CA ALA A 226 -36.08 -18.33 22.37
C ALA A 226 -35.21 -18.83 21.20
N VAL A 227 -35.86 -19.30 20.13
CA VAL A 227 -35.27 -19.57 18.82
C VAL A 227 -35.84 -18.55 17.83
N ARG A 228 -34.96 -17.80 17.15
CA ARG A 228 -35.35 -16.88 16.08
C ARG A 228 -34.90 -17.43 14.73
N LEU A 229 -35.76 -17.27 13.73
CA LEU A 229 -35.52 -17.74 12.36
C LEU A 229 -35.52 -16.55 11.40
N LEU A 230 -34.61 -16.61 10.43
CA LEU A 230 -34.59 -15.79 9.23
C LEU A 230 -34.72 -16.75 8.04
N GLU A 231 -35.80 -16.62 7.29
CA GLU A 231 -35.99 -17.33 6.03
C GLU A 231 -35.79 -16.35 4.89
N LEU A 232 -34.93 -16.72 3.93
CA LEU A 232 -34.71 -15.96 2.71
C LEU A 232 -34.97 -16.86 1.51
N SER A 233 -35.73 -16.35 0.54
CA SER A 233 -35.86 -16.95 -0.78
C SER A 233 -34.77 -16.45 -1.74
N VAL A 234 -34.53 -17.20 -2.81
CA VAL A 234 -33.59 -16.80 -3.87
C VAL A 234 -34.05 -15.48 -4.53
N GLY A 235 -35.35 -15.26 -4.66
CA GLY A 235 -35.95 -14.03 -5.18
C GLY A 235 -35.68 -12.82 -4.31
N GLU A 236 -35.87 -12.93 -2.99
CA GLU A 236 -35.61 -11.85 -2.03
C GLU A 236 -34.13 -11.43 -2.02
N VAL A 237 -33.22 -12.40 -2.10
CA VAL A 237 -31.77 -12.13 -2.20
C VAL A 237 -31.42 -11.45 -3.52
N SER A 238 -32.02 -11.89 -4.63
CA SER A 238 -31.79 -11.28 -5.94
C SER A 238 -32.27 -9.83 -5.99
N GLU A 239 -33.42 -9.55 -5.37
CA GLU A 239 -33.94 -8.19 -5.23
C GLU A 239 -33.07 -7.32 -4.31
N ALA A 240 -32.53 -7.88 -3.23
CA ALA A 240 -31.58 -7.16 -2.36
C ALA A 240 -30.32 -6.74 -3.13
N PHE A 241 -29.78 -7.61 -3.99
CA PHE A 241 -28.67 -7.24 -4.89
C PHE A 241 -29.05 -6.14 -5.88
N ARG A 242 -30.26 -6.20 -6.45
CA ARG A 242 -30.77 -5.17 -7.37
C ARG A 242 -30.84 -3.79 -6.69
N ARG A 243 -31.35 -3.74 -5.45
CA ARG A 243 -31.42 -2.49 -4.65
C ARG A 243 -30.04 -1.96 -4.25
N ALA A 244 -29.07 -2.85 -4.06
CA ALA A 244 -27.68 -2.49 -3.77
C ALA A 244 -26.90 -1.98 -5.01
N GLY A 245 -27.54 -1.89 -6.19
CA GLY A 245 -26.88 -1.47 -7.43
C GLY A 245 -26.11 -2.58 -8.15
N GLU A 246 -26.22 -3.83 -7.68
CA GLU A 246 -25.48 -4.99 -8.18
C GLU A 246 -26.35 -5.83 -9.14
N SER A 247 -26.70 -5.24 -10.30
CA SER A 247 -27.58 -5.86 -11.30
C SER A 247 -27.05 -7.21 -11.82
N GLU A 248 -25.74 -7.32 -12.05
CA GLU A 248 -25.11 -8.57 -12.51
C GLU A 248 -25.23 -9.70 -11.48
N ALA A 249 -25.25 -9.37 -10.18
CA ALA A 249 -25.45 -10.35 -9.10
C ALA A 249 -26.92 -10.75 -8.97
N ALA A 250 -27.84 -9.82 -9.22
CA ALA A 250 -29.28 -10.09 -9.23
C ALA A 250 -29.66 -11.09 -10.33
N GLU A 251 -28.95 -11.08 -11.48
CA GLU A 251 -29.16 -11.97 -12.62
C GLU A 251 -28.49 -13.34 -12.50
N ARG A 252 -27.76 -13.61 -11.40
CA ARG A 252 -27.09 -14.90 -11.15
C ARG A 252 -27.57 -15.56 -9.86
N PRO A 253 -28.85 -15.96 -9.78
CA PRO A 253 -29.39 -16.63 -8.62
C PRO A 253 -28.83 -18.05 -8.44
N GLU A 254 -28.89 -18.54 -7.21
CA GLU A 254 -28.41 -19.88 -6.82
C GLU A 254 -29.32 -21.00 -7.37
N ALA A 255 -30.56 -20.67 -7.70
CA ALA A 255 -31.52 -21.52 -8.38
C ALA A 255 -32.35 -20.68 -9.37
N SER A 256 -32.89 -21.33 -10.40
CA SER A 256 -33.79 -20.68 -11.37
C SER A 256 -35.16 -20.33 -10.79
N ASP A 257 -35.59 -21.06 -9.75
CA ASP A 257 -36.83 -20.83 -9.03
C ASP A 257 -36.64 -19.71 -7.98
N PRO A 258 -37.33 -18.56 -8.10
CA PRO A 258 -37.22 -17.47 -7.13
C PRO A 258 -37.75 -17.84 -5.74
N ASP A 259 -38.69 -18.78 -5.64
CA ASP A 259 -39.27 -19.20 -4.36
C ASP A 259 -38.44 -20.30 -3.67
N ALA A 260 -37.37 -20.77 -4.32
CA ALA A 260 -36.44 -21.72 -3.73
C ALA A 260 -35.82 -21.14 -2.44
N ARG A 261 -35.71 -21.99 -1.42
CA ARG A 261 -35.12 -21.61 -0.13
C ARG A 261 -33.62 -21.33 -0.28
N PHE A 262 -33.25 -20.06 -0.19
CA PHE A 262 -31.85 -19.65 -0.18
C PHE A 262 -31.20 -20.06 1.14
N ILE A 263 -31.76 -19.63 2.27
CA ILE A 263 -31.35 -20.09 3.61
C ILE A 263 -32.49 -19.94 4.61
N ARG A 264 -32.61 -20.93 5.51
CA ARG A 264 -33.27 -20.83 6.80
C ARG A 264 -32.18 -20.78 7.86
N LEU A 265 -31.95 -19.58 8.39
CA LEU A 265 -30.96 -19.33 9.43
C LEU A 265 -31.66 -19.24 10.78
N GLY A 266 -31.22 -20.02 11.76
CA GLY A 266 -31.73 -20.01 13.11
C GLY A 266 -30.69 -19.58 14.13
N LEU A 267 -31.12 -18.89 15.17
CA LEU A 267 -30.28 -18.40 16.26
C LEU A 267 -30.96 -18.66 17.61
N ALA A 268 -30.19 -19.14 18.60
CA ALA A 268 -30.64 -19.28 19.98
C ALA A 268 -29.50 -19.09 20.99
N LEU A 269 -29.77 -18.45 22.13
CA LEU A 269 -28.81 -18.31 23.23
C LEU A 269 -28.86 -19.55 24.14
N VAL A 270 -28.04 -20.56 23.82
CA VAL A 270 -28.02 -21.86 24.52
C VAL A 270 -27.32 -21.85 25.88
N THR A 271 -26.84 -20.68 26.33
CA THR A 271 -26.34 -20.50 27.70
C THR A 271 -27.48 -20.55 28.71
N VAL A 272 -28.69 -20.17 28.29
CA VAL A 272 -29.89 -20.26 29.12
C VAL A 272 -30.24 -21.74 29.34
N PRO A 273 -30.40 -22.21 30.59
CA PRO A 273 -30.59 -23.62 30.89
C PRO A 273 -31.73 -24.32 30.16
N THR A 274 -32.92 -23.75 30.12
CA THR A 274 -34.05 -24.35 29.40
C THR A 274 -33.79 -24.42 27.89
N ILE A 275 -33.26 -23.36 27.29
CA ILE A 275 -32.94 -23.31 25.86
C ILE A 275 -31.83 -24.32 25.52
N GLY A 276 -30.74 -24.31 26.28
CA GLY A 276 -29.58 -25.20 26.07
C GLY A 276 -29.92 -26.67 26.26
N ARG A 277 -30.67 -27.05 27.31
CA ARG A 277 -31.11 -28.44 27.51
C ARG A 277 -32.04 -28.92 26.41
N SER A 278 -32.91 -28.05 25.91
CA SER A 278 -33.85 -28.40 24.83
C SER A 278 -33.15 -28.58 23.49
N LEU A 279 -32.22 -27.68 23.13
CA LEU A 279 -31.56 -27.67 21.82
C LEU A 279 -30.29 -28.50 21.72
N LEU A 280 -29.61 -28.82 22.83
CA LEU A 280 -28.41 -29.65 22.85
C LEU A 280 -28.66 -31.03 23.50
N GLY A 281 -29.68 -31.15 24.33
CA GLY A 281 -29.90 -32.33 25.17
C GLY A 281 -29.05 -32.29 26.45
N ALA A 282 -29.42 -33.12 27.43
CA ALA A 282 -28.84 -33.06 28.77
C ALA A 282 -27.32 -33.30 28.80
N ARG A 283 -26.82 -34.26 28.00
CA ARG A 283 -25.39 -34.61 27.95
C ARG A 283 -24.54 -33.49 27.34
N ASP A 284 -24.96 -32.95 26.19
CA ASP A 284 -24.19 -31.91 25.49
C ASP A 284 -24.27 -30.57 26.20
N TYR A 285 -25.42 -30.27 26.82
CA TYR A 285 -25.55 -29.10 27.67
C TYR A 285 -24.64 -29.17 28.91
N ALA A 286 -24.50 -30.35 29.55
CA ALA A 286 -23.54 -30.53 30.65
C ALA A 286 -22.09 -30.30 30.19
N ARG A 287 -21.74 -30.76 28.98
CA ARG A 287 -20.42 -30.48 28.37
C ARG A 287 -20.21 -29.01 28.05
N LEU A 288 -21.25 -28.33 27.56
CA LEU A 288 -21.22 -26.87 27.33
C LEU A 288 -20.94 -26.14 28.65
N LYS A 289 -21.72 -26.43 29.72
CA LYS A 289 -21.51 -25.80 31.04
C LYS A 289 -20.12 -26.03 31.59
N ALA A 290 -19.57 -27.24 31.46
CA ALA A 290 -18.23 -27.57 31.95
C ALA A 290 -17.12 -26.81 31.20
N ARG A 291 -17.38 -26.39 29.95
CA ARG A 291 -16.42 -25.66 29.10
C ARG A 291 -16.56 -24.14 29.23
N LEU A 292 -17.74 -23.63 29.54
CA LEU A 292 -17.99 -22.19 29.66
C LEU A 292 -17.22 -21.61 30.84
N LYS A 293 -16.46 -20.54 30.58
CA LYS A 293 -15.86 -19.73 31.64
C LYS A 293 -16.93 -18.89 32.34
N PRO A 294 -16.69 -18.42 33.58
CA PRO A 294 -17.61 -17.51 34.26
C PRO A 294 -17.96 -16.29 33.40
N GLY A 295 -19.25 -16.01 33.21
CA GLY A 295 -19.74 -14.90 32.38
C GLY A 295 -19.72 -15.14 30.87
N GLN A 296 -19.03 -16.17 30.38
CA GLN A 296 -18.96 -16.48 28.96
C GLN A 296 -20.32 -16.97 28.44
N GLN A 297 -20.69 -16.51 27.26
CA GLN A 297 -21.93 -16.91 26.59
C GLN A 297 -21.64 -17.80 25.38
N ALA A 298 -22.61 -18.61 25.01
CA ALA A 298 -22.64 -19.42 23.81
C ALA A 298 -24.00 -19.31 23.10
N VAL A 299 -23.94 -19.24 21.77
CA VAL A 299 -25.09 -19.24 20.89
C VAL A 299 -25.07 -20.45 19.96
N LEU A 300 -26.24 -20.91 19.56
CA LEU A 300 -26.41 -21.93 18.53
C LEU A 300 -26.87 -21.26 17.24
N VAL A 301 -26.13 -21.48 16.16
CA VAL A 301 -26.48 -21.03 14.81
C VAL A 301 -26.79 -22.24 13.95
N MET A 302 -27.93 -22.21 13.28
CA MET A 302 -28.51 -23.33 12.54
C MET A 302 -28.78 -22.87 11.11
N GLY A 303 -28.47 -23.71 10.12
CA GLY A 303 -28.59 -23.35 8.71
C GLY A 303 -29.09 -24.51 7.86
N SER A 304 -30.06 -24.25 7.00
CA SER A 304 -30.49 -25.15 5.93
C SER A 304 -30.92 -24.37 4.69
N GLY A 305 -30.59 -24.88 3.50
CA GLY A 305 -30.84 -24.19 2.23
C GLY A 305 -29.71 -24.38 1.23
N LEU A 306 -29.77 -23.61 0.15
CA LEU A 306 -28.74 -23.59 -0.90
C LEU A 306 -27.47 -22.86 -0.43
N PHE A 307 -27.59 -21.92 0.49
CA PHE A 307 -26.48 -21.13 1.02
C PHE A 307 -26.07 -21.59 2.42
N SER A 308 -24.76 -21.51 2.71
CA SER A 308 -24.19 -21.88 4.02
C SER A 308 -23.65 -20.68 4.77
N PHE A 309 -23.92 -20.62 6.08
CA PHE A 309 -23.44 -19.55 6.96
C PHE A 309 -21.96 -19.68 7.35
N LYS A 310 -21.32 -20.83 7.07
CA LYS A 310 -19.91 -21.07 7.44
C LYS A 310 -18.92 -20.31 6.55
N GLY A 311 -19.30 -20.16 5.29
CA GLY A 311 -18.53 -19.44 4.30
C GLY A 311 -17.24 -20.12 3.82
N SER A 312 -16.50 -19.43 2.96
CA SER A 312 -15.31 -19.97 2.31
C SER A 312 -14.05 -19.87 3.18
N GLY A 313 -14.06 -18.99 4.18
CA GLY A 313 -12.96 -18.81 5.13
C GLY A 313 -12.87 -19.89 6.22
N TYR A 314 -13.87 -20.77 6.31
CA TYR A 314 -13.95 -21.85 7.30
C TYR A 314 -12.98 -23.00 6.95
N VAL A 315 -11.72 -22.82 7.36
CA VAL A 315 -10.62 -23.81 7.33
C VAL A 315 -9.97 -23.88 8.73
N ARG A 316 -9.10 -24.87 8.98
CA ARG A 316 -8.35 -24.91 10.26
C ARG A 316 -7.50 -23.64 10.43
N GLY A 317 -7.67 -22.95 11.56
CA GLY A 317 -7.10 -21.64 11.86
C GLY A 317 -7.82 -20.45 11.19
N GLY A 318 -8.93 -20.68 10.50
CA GLY A 318 -9.68 -19.67 9.75
C GLY A 318 -10.79 -18.98 10.55
N ILE A 319 -11.54 -18.12 9.85
CA ILE A 319 -12.66 -17.34 10.39
C ILE A 319 -13.99 -17.73 9.74
N PHE A 320 -15.08 -17.46 10.46
CA PHE A 320 -16.40 -17.41 9.86
C PHE A 320 -16.58 -16.05 9.17
N ASP A 321 -16.39 -16.03 7.86
CA ASP A 321 -16.42 -14.81 7.03
C ASP A 321 -17.84 -14.35 6.68
N ARG A 322 -18.85 -15.19 6.92
CA ARG A 322 -20.26 -14.91 6.57
C ARG A 322 -21.16 -14.56 7.74
N ILE A 323 -20.70 -14.72 8.99
CA ILE A 323 -21.50 -14.40 10.17
C ILE A 323 -20.73 -13.58 11.20
N GLN A 324 -21.44 -12.67 11.86
CA GLN A 324 -20.94 -11.93 13.02
C GLN A 324 -22.09 -11.54 13.93
N ILE A 325 -21.81 -11.37 15.23
CA ILE A 325 -22.78 -10.81 16.18
C ILE A 325 -22.47 -9.33 16.39
N ILE A 326 -23.52 -8.51 16.40
CA ILE A 326 -23.45 -7.08 16.69
C ILE A 326 -24.38 -6.75 17.87
N GLN A 327 -23.85 -6.08 18.89
CA GLN A 327 -24.58 -5.59 20.06
C GLN A 327 -24.07 -4.21 20.46
N GLY A 328 -24.78 -3.14 20.06
CA GLY A 328 -24.29 -1.77 20.25
C GLY A 328 -22.95 -1.54 19.54
N ASP A 329 -21.94 -1.13 20.30
CA ASP A 329 -20.55 -0.93 19.82
C ASP A 329 -19.70 -2.23 19.82
N VAL A 330 -20.30 -3.36 20.23
CA VAL A 330 -19.64 -4.67 20.32
C VAL A 330 -19.87 -5.44 19.02
N SER A 331 -18.77 -5.93 18.42
CA SER A 331 -18.78 -6.81 17.26
C SER A 331 -17.97 -8.06 17.54
N VAL A 332 -18.56 -9.22 17.30
CA VAL A 332 -17.93 -10.54 17.50
C VAL A 332 -17.88 -11.29 16.18
N ARG A 333 -16.66 -11.54 15.71
CA ARG A 333 -16.41 -12.43 14.57
C ARG A 333 -15.75 -13.72 15.05
N PHE A 334 -16.34 -14.85 14.66
CA PHE A 334 -15.93 -16.16 15.17
C PHE A 334 -14.74 -16.74 14.40
N HIS A 335 -13.87 -17.45 15.12
CA HIS A 335 -12.82 -18.29 14.57
C HIS A 335 -13.18 -19.78 14.69
N ASP A 336 -12.43 -20.64 14.01
CA ASP A 336 -12.60 -22.09 14.11
C ASP A 336 -12.50 -22.63 15.55
N ARG A 337 -11.63 -22.03 16.38
CA ARG A 337 -11.46 -22.36 17.82
C ARG A 337 -12.68 -22.05 18.68
N ASP A 338 -13.52 -21.10 18.23
CA ASP A 338 -14.72 -20.63 18.93
C ASP A 338 -15.95 -21.46 18.55
N HIS A 339 -15.79 -22.51 17.76
CA HIS A 339 -16.89 -23.26 17.16
C HIS A 339 -16.82 -24.77 17.47
N LEU A 340 -17.99 -25.36 17.72
CA LEU A 340 -18.20 -26.81 17.76
C LEU A 340 -19.35 -27.19 16.83
N ARG A 341 -19.16 -28.23 16.03
CA ARG A 341 -20.23 -28.77 15.19
C ARG A 341 -21.17 -29.63 16.03
N ILE A 342 -22.47 -29.39 15.91
CA ILE A 342 -23.52 -30.23 16.48
C ILE A 342 -24.14 -31.07 15.36
N ALA A 343 -24.44 -32.34 15.63
CA ALA A 343 -24.93 -33.27 14.62
C ALA A 343 -26.43 -33.11 14.33
N ARG A 344 -27.24 -32.92 15.39
CA ARG A 344 -28.70 -32.78 15.31
C ARG A 344 -29.24 -32.02 16.51
N ILE A 345 -30.41 -31.43 16.35
CA ILE A 345 -31.17 -30.80 17.43
C ILE A 345 -32.11 -31.86 18.02
N PRO A 346 -32.08 -32.14 19.33
CA PRO A 346 -32.91 -33.16 19.97
C PRO A 346 -34.32 -32.68 20.35
N ALA A 347 -34.59 -31.37 20.33
CA ALA A 347 -35.92 -30.82 20.61
C ALA A 347 -36.99 -31.47 19.73
N ALA A 348 -38.10 -31.91 20.33
CA ALA A 348 -39.19 -32.55 19.60
C ALA A 348 -39.77 -31.59 18.56
N GLY A 349 -40.01 -32.07 17.34
CA GLY A 349 -40.53 -31.24 16.24
C GLY A 349 -39.51 -30.31 15.57
N ALA A 350 -38.22 -30.37 15.96
CA ALA A 350 -37.19 -29.55 15.30
C ALA A 350 -37.01 -29.97 13.83
N PRO A 351 -36.97 -29.00 12.89
CA PRO A 351 -36.70 -29.29 11.50
C PRO A 351 -35.25 -29.74 11.32
N ASP A 352 -34.99 -30.48 10.24
CA ASP A 352 -33.62 -30.90 9.94
C ASP A 352 -32.79 -29.71 9.43
N PHE A 353 -31.62 -29.52 10.05
CA PHE A 353 -30.67 -28.49 9.69
C PHE A 353 -29.39 -29.14 9.18
N ARG A 354 -29.01 -28.82 7.94
CA ARG A 354 -27.81 -29.37 7.29
C ARG A 354 -26.53 -28.97 8.02
N GLU A 355 -26.54 -27.79 8.64
CA GLU A 355 -25.43 -27.29 9.44
C GLU A 355 -25.89 -26.70 10.75
N VAL A 356 -25.33 -27.19 11.85
CA VAL A 356 -25.55 -26.66 13.20
C VAL A 356 -24.19 -26.41 13.84
N GLY A 357 -23.96 -25.16 14.26
CA GLY A 357 -22.74 -24.70 14.89
C GLY A 357 -23.03 -24.09 16.25
N LEU A 358 -22.33 -24.57 17.27
CA LEU A 358 -22.28 -23.99 18.60
C LEU A 358 -21.10 -23.03 18.67
N PHE A 359 -21.37 -21.76 18.93
CA PHE A 359 -20.38 -20.68 18.95
C PHE A 359 -20.21 -20.12 20.34
N PHE A 360 -18.96 -20.02 20.78
CA PHE A 360 -18.58 -19.41 22.05
C PHE A 360 -18.26 -17.94 21.82
N ILE A 361 -18.91 -17.06 22.58
CA ILE A 361 -18.54 -15.64 22.58
C ILE A 361 -17.21 -15.51 23.35
N PRO A 362 -16.20 -14.82 22.78
CA PRO A 362 -14.92 -14.63 23.46
C PRO A 362 -15.10 -13.95 24.82
N ASP A 363 -14.37 -14.43 25.83
CA ASP A 363 -14.47 -14.00 27.23
C ASP A 363 -14.00 -12.55 27.48
N ASN A 364 -13.26 -11.96 26.54
CA ASN A 364 -12.86 -10.56 26.54
C ASN A 364 -13.90 -9.61 25.90
N THR A 365 -15.10 -10.10 25.58
CA THR A 365 -16.16 -9.30 24.95
C THR A 365 -17.18 -8.86 25.99
N ASP A 366 -17.49 -7.56 26.07
CA ASP A 366 -18.57 -7.01 26.91
C ASP A 366 -19.96 -7.29 26.32
N PHE A 367 -20.29 -8.57 26.14
CA PHE A 367 -21.57 -9.02 25.59
C PHE A 367 -22.56 -9.30 26.72
N ASP A 368 -23.73 -8.66 26.67
CA ASP A 368 -24.81 -8.86 27.64
C ASP A 368 -25.94 -9.70 27.02
N PRO A 369 -26.19 -10.93 27.50
CA PRO A 369 -27.24 -11.79 26.95
C PRO A 369 -28.68 -11.27 27.14
N THR A 370 -28.88 -10.25 27.99
CA THR A 370 -30.19 -9.66 28.28
C THR A 370 -30.51 -8.45 27.42
N VAL A 371 -29.53 -7.96 26.64
CA VAL A 371 -29.67 -6.85 25.72
C VAL A 371 -29.89 -7.38 24.30
N PRO A 372 -30.81 -6.80 23.50
CA PRO A 372 -30.99 -7.20 22.11
C PRO A 372 -29.68 -7.13 21.31
N PHE A 373 -29.44 -8.14 20.49
CA PHE A 373 -28.31 -8.21 19.57
C PHE A 373 -28.79 -8.76 18.23
N ARG A 374 -27.95 -8.68 17.20
CA ARG A 374 -28.28 -9.26 15.89
C ARG A 374 -27.15 -10.13 15.37
N LEU A 375 -27.52 -11.20 14.69
CA LEU A 375 -26.61 -12.00 13.88
C LEU A 375 -26.69 -11.46 12.44
N GLU A 376 -25.60 -10.91 11.95
CA GLU A 376 -25.51 -10.47 10.56
C GLU A 376 -25.02 -11.63 9.69
N LEU A 377 -25.76 -11.92 8.62
CA LEU A 377 -25.42 -12.86 7.56
C LEU A 377 -24.95 -12.06 6.33
N LEU A 378 -23.69 -12.26 5.94
CA LEU A 378 -23.11 -11.71 4.73
C LEU A 378 -23.29 -12.70 3.57
N VAL A 379 -24.14 -12.32 2.62
CA VAL A 379 -24.44 -13.11 1.43
C VAL A 379 -23.58 -12.62 0.27
N ASN A 380 -23.03 -13.55 -0.52
CA ASN A 380 -22.23 -13.22 -1.69
C ASN A 380 -22.64 -14.00 -2.94
N ARG A 381 -22.56 -13.33 -4.10
CA ARG A 381 -22.75 -13.93 -5.43
C ARG A 381 -21.57 -13.65 -6.33
N GLN A 382 -21.17 -14.65 -7.12
CA GLN A 382 -20.08 -14.50 -8.08
C GLN A 382 -20.58 -13.80 -9.36
N THR A 383 -20.18 -12.54 -9.53
CA THR A 383 -20.44 -11.74 -10.74
C THR A 383 -19.33 -11.88 -11.77
N GLY A 384 -18.27 -12.63 -11.49
CA GLY A 384 -17.30 -13.04 -12.51
C GLY A 384 -16.28 -14.04 -11.97
N PRO A 385 -15.26 -14.40 -12.75
CA PRO A 385 -14.24 -15.38 -12.34
C PRO A 385 -13.52 -15.03 -11.02
N ARG A 386 -13.48 -13.74 -10.66
CA ARG A 386 -12.87 -13.21 -9.42
C ARG A 386 -13.65 -12.06 -8.78
N LYS A 387 -14.87 -11.80 -9.22
CA LYS A 387 -15.72 -10.71 -8.70
C LYS A 387 -16.85 -11.31 -7.88
N LYS A 388 -17.06 -10.78 -6.67
CA LYS A 388 -18.17 -11.13 -5.79
C LYS A 388 -18.90 -9.86 -5.40
N ALA A 389 -20.21 -9.86 -5.51
CA ALA A 389 -21.07 -8.83 -4.91
C ALA A 389 -21.51 -9.31 -3.52
N PHE A 390 -21.79 -8.37 -2.61
CA PHE A 390 -22.19 -8.67 -1.24
C PHE A 390 -23.47 -7.93 -0.83
N VAL A 391 -24.33 -8.59 -0.09
CA VAL A 391 -25.47 -7.98 0.62
C VAL A 391 -25.57 -8.56 2.03
N ARG A 392 -26.12 -7.79 2.96
CA ARG A 392 -26.21 -8.18 4.37
C ARG A 392 -27.65 -8.35 4.79
N PHE A 393 -27.92 -9.41 5.54
CA PHE A 393 -29.19 -9.64 6.22
C PHE A 393 -28.94 -9.71 7.72
N ALA A 394 -29.86 -9.20 8.52
CA ALA A 394 -29.77 -9.25 9.96
C ALA A 394 -30.88 -10.14 10.53
N LEU A 395 -30.51 -11.00 11.47
CA LEU A 395 -31.44 -11.73 12.33
C LEU A 395 -31.36 -11.14 13.73
N ASP A 396 -32.34 -10.31 14.07
CA ASP A 396 -32.45 -9.70 15.38
C ASP A 396 -32.87 -10.73 16.43
N TYR A 397 -32.23 -10.66 17.60
CA TYR A 397 -32.46 -11.54 18.73
C TYR A 397 -32.59 -10.72 20.00
N ALA A 398 -33.70 -10.92 20.70
CA ALA A 398 -33.92 -10.41 22.04
C ALA A 398 -34.30 -11.59 22.91
N LEU A 399 -33.61 -11.77 24.04
CA LEU A 399 -33.91 -12.88 24.93
C LEU A 399 -35.32 -12.69 25.54
N PRO A 400 -36.19 -13.71 25.48
CA PRO A 400 -37.54 -13.58 26.01
C PRO A 400 -37.57 -13.20 27.50
N ALA A 401 -38.50 -12.33 27.87
CA ALA A 401 -38.61 -11.81 29.24
C ALA A 401 -38.78 -12.90 30.31
N ILE A 402 -39.31 -14.08 29.94
CA ILE A 402 -39.43 -15.25 30.83
C ILE A 402 -38.07 -15.76 31.35
N TYR A 403 -36.97 -15.48 30.63
CA TYR A 403 -35.61 -15.87 30.98
C TYR A 403 -34.79 -14.74 31.62
N VAL A 404 -35.38 -13.54 31.79
CA VAL A 404 -34.69 -12.35 32.32
C VAL A 404 -35.42 -11.85 33.56
N GLU A 405 -34.69 -11.71 34.67
CA GLU A 405 -35.19 -11.06 35.87
C GLU A 405 -34.91 -9.54 35.78
N ARG A 406 -35.96 -8.71 35.57
CA ARG A 406 -35.82 -7.25 35.55
C ARG A 406 -35.92 -6.68 36.96
N ARG A 407 -34.89 -5.96 37.41
CA ARG A 407 -34.97 -5.12 38.61
C ARG A 407 -35.39 -3.68 38.27
N GLY A 408 -36.51 -3.23 38.84
CA GLY A 408 -36.94 -1.82 38.97
C GLY A 408 -37.58 -1.15 37.73
N ARG A 409 -38.54 -0.22 37.95
CA ARG A 409 -39.45 0.49 37.00
C ARG A 409 -38.95 1.94 36.70
N LEU A 410 -39.43 2.79 35.77
CA LEU A 410 -40.76 3.40 35.54
C LEU A 410 -40.92 3.86 34.06
N ALA A 411 -42.16 4.22 33.75
CA ALA A 411 -42.78 4.54 32.46
C ALA A 411 -42.09 5.58 31.55
N GLY A 412 -42.20 5.30 30.24
CA GLY A 412 -42.50 6.28 29.21
C GLY A 412 -41.37 7.18 28.73
N ILE A 413 -40.82 6.88 27.55
CA ILE A 413 -40.49 7.86 26.50
C ILE A 413 -40.51 7.10 25.17
N THR A 414 -41.26 7.66 24.22
CA THR A 414 -41.29 7.30 22.80
C THR A 414 -39.89 7.32 22.18
N ALA A 415 -39.55 6.27 21.44
CA ALA A 415 -38.28 6.15 20.72
C ALA A 415 -38.07 7.32 19.73
N PRO A 416 -36.96 8.07 19.80
CA PRO A 416 -36.50 8.85 18.66
C PRO A 416 -36.00 7.88 17.58
N ALA A 417 -36.35 8.18 16.33
CA ALA A 417 -35.88 7.44 15.16
C ALA A 417 -34.35 7.30 15.16
N ALA A 418 -33.87 6.07 14.96
CA ALA A 418 -32.45 5.77 14.84
C ALA A 418 -31.83 6.53 13.65
N PRO A 419 -30.67 7.20 13.81
CA PRO A 419 -29.87 7.62 12.67
C PRO A 419 -29.39 6.37 11.93
N THR A 420 -29.57 6.36 10.62
CA THR A 420 -29.04 5.35 9.69
C THR A 420 -27.53 5.23 9.86
N ALA A 421 -27.10 4.16 10.55
CA ALA A 421 -25.71 3.76 10.60
C ALA A 421 -25.26 3.37 9.18
N LEU A 422 -24.48 4.25 8.55
CA LEU A 422 -23.78 3.96 7.29
C LEU A 422 -22.98 2.67 7.47
N SER A 423 -23.19 1.70 6.58
CA SER A 423 -22.39 0.48 6.55
C SER A 423 -20.91 0.86 6.41
N GLU A 424 -19.98 0.11 7.04
CA GLU A 424 -18.54 0.37 6.93
C GLU A 424 -18.05 0.40 5.46
N GLU A 425 -18.75 -0.26 4.54
CA GLU A 425 -18.51 -0.20 3.10
C GLU A 425 -19.02 1.10 2.48
N ALA A 426 -20.21 1.59 2.85
CA ALA A 426 -20.68 2.92 2.45
C ALA A 426 -19.80 4.04 3.04
N ALA A 427 -19.27 3.85 4.25
CA ALA A 427 -18.30 4.75 4.85
C ALA A 427 -16.97 4.74 4.08
N ARG A 428 -16.46 3.56 3.68
CA ARG A 428 -15.25 3.43 2.84
C ARG A 428 -15.45 3.95 1.42
N GLU A 429 -16.62 3.75 0.83
CA GLU A 429 -16.99 4.23 -0.49
C GLU A 429 -17.13 5.76 -0.51
N ALA A 430 -17.82 6.33 0.48
CA ALA A 430 -17.84 7.76 0.71
C ALA A 430 -16.42 8.32 0.95
N LEU A 431 -15.53 7.55 1.61
CA LEU A 431 -14.19 7.99 1.94
C LEU A 431 -13.30 8.23 0.71
N TRP A 432 -13.19 7.25 -0.20
CA TRP A 432 -12.33 7.43 -1.37
C TRP A 432 -12.94 8.44 -2.35
N LEU A 433 -14.28 8.47 -2.50
CA LEU A 433 -14.97 9.49 -3.29
C LEU A 433 -14.69 10.90 -2.75
N ASN A 434 -14.70 11.07 -1.43
CA ASN A 434 -14.35 12.34 -0.79
C ASN A 434 -12.88 12.71 -1.03
N ILE A 435 -11.94 11.75 -0.94
CA ILE A 435 -10.52 11.98 -1.23
C ILE A 435 -10.31 12.44 -2.68
N TRP A 436 -11.01 11.81 -3.64
CA TRP A 436 -10.93 12.20 -5.06
C TRP A 436 -11.49 13.60 -5.30
N ARG A 437 -12.63 13.95 -4.67
CA ARG A 437 -13.21 15.30 -4.75
C ARG A 437 -12.28 16.35 -4.16
N GLN A 438 -11.65 16.06 -3.03
CA GLN A 438 -10.70 16.97 -2.39
C GLN A 438 -9.39 17.10 -3.18
N SER A 439 -8.98 16.07 -3.92
CA SER A 439 -7.73 16.05 -4.70
C SER A 439 -7.89 16.57 -6.14
N LEU A 440 -9.03 17.17 -6.50
CA LEU A 440 -9.30 17.65 -7.86
C LEU A 440 -8.23 18.63 -8.40
N PRO A 441 -7.73 19.62 -7.63
CA PRO A 441 -6.68 20.52 -8.10
C PRO A 441 -5.35 19.80 -8.39
N GLU A 442 -4.99 18.80 -7.59
CA GLU A 442 -3.81 17.96 -7.76
C GLU A 442 -3.95 17.08 -9.01
N ILE A 443 -5.12 16.48 -9.19
CA ILE A 443 -5.47 15.67 -10.36
C ILE A 443 -5.40 16.51 -11.64
N ALA A 444 -5.96 17.72 -11.63
CA ALA A 444 -5.92 18.62 -12.78
C ALA A 444 -4.47 18.98 -13.17
N ARG A 445 -3.62 19.33 -12.19
CA ARG A 445 -2.19 19.60 -12.43
C ARG A 445 -1.45 18.39 -12.98
N LEU A 446 -1.72 17.19 -12.45
CA LEU A 446 -1.14 15.94 -12.95
C LEU A 446 -1.60 15.64 -14.39
N ALA A 447 -2.88 15.86 -14.69
CA ALA A 447 -3.43 15.67 -16.03
C ALA A 447 -2.78 16.63 -17.04
N VAL A 448 -2.55 17.90 -16.66
CA VAL A 448 -1.79 18.85 -17.49
C VAL A 448 -0.36 18.37 -17.69
N LEU A 449 0.32 17.90 -16.64
CA LEU A 449 1.68 17.37 -16.72
C LEU A 449 1.80 16.17 -17.68
N LEU A 450 0.83 15.25 -17.65
CA LEU A 450 0.74 14.10 -18.56
C LEU A 450 0.36 14.53 -19.98
N GLY A 451 -0.54 15.50 -20.13
CA GLY A 451 -0.93 16.07 -21.43
C GLY A 451 0.24 16.75 -22.13
N VAL A 452 1.01 17.58 -21.42
CA VAL A 452 2.22 18.21 -21.94
C VAL A 452 3.23 17.17 -22.41
N LEU A 453 3.47 16.11 -21.63
CA LEU A 453 4.38 15.03 -22.02
C LEU A 453 3.89 14.30 -23.28
N THR A 454 2.59 14.05 -23.36
CA THR A 454 1.97 13.42 -24.53
C THR A 454 2.16 14.27 -25.79
N LEU A 455 1.97 15.59 -25.69
CA LEU A 455 2.24 16.53 -26.78
C LEU A 455 3.72 16.55 -27.18
N VAL A 456 4.64 16.50 -26.21
CA VAL A 456 6.09 16.43 -26.50
C VAL A 456 6.43 15.19 -27.33
N PHE A 457 5.86 14.03 -27.00
CA PHE A 457 6.13 12.81 -27.78
C PHE A 457 5.42 12.77 -29.13
N PHE A 458 4.19 13.27 -29.22
CA PHE A 458 3.47 13.36 -30.49
C PHE A 458 4.18 14.30 -31.47
N PHE A 459 4.68 15.45 -30.98
CA PHE A 459 5.42 16.43 -31.78
C PHE A 459 6.94 16.28 -31.66
N GLN A 460 7.44 15.07 -31.34
CA GLN A 460 8.86 14.87 -31.03
C GLN A 460 9.80 15.31 -32.16
N ASP A 461 9.47 15.06 -33.43
CA ASP A 461 10.29 15.43 -34.59
C ASP A 461 10.49 16.94 -34.72
N TRP A 462 9.45 17.71 -34.40
CA TRP A 462 9.51 19.17 -34.39
C TRP A 462 10.28 19.67 -33.17
N PHE A 463 10.04 19.04 -32.02
CA PHE A 463 10.66 19.36 -30.74
C PHE A 463 12.19 19.20 -30.80
N VAL A 464 12.70 18.06 -31.28
CA VAL A 464 14.13 17.76 -31.33
C VAL A 464 14.91 18.59 -32.35
N ARG A 465 14.24 19.21 -33.33
CA ARG A 465 14.90 20.15 -34.26
C ARG A 465 15.23 21.50 -33.63
N ARG A 466 14.69 21.79 -32.43
CA ARG A 466 14.91 23.04 -31.70
C ARG A 466 15.68 22.76 -30.41
N PRO A 467 17.01 22.55 -30.47
CA PRO A 467 17.78 22.01 -29.35
C PRO A 467 17.74 22.87 -28.09
N ARG A 468 17.69 24.20 -28.23
CA ARG A 468 17.52 25.12 -27.09
C ARG A 468 16.17 24.90 -26.42
N LEU A 469 15.08 24.96 -27.18
CA LEU A 469 13.73 24.74 -26.66
C LEU A 469 13.61 23.35 -26.02
N ALA A 470 14.16 22.32 -26.68
CA ALA A 470 14.13 20.96 -26.17
C ALA A 470 14.84 20.82 -24.82
N ALA A 471 16.01 21.45 -24.67
CA ALA A 471 16.71 21.49 -23.38
C ALA A 471 15.87 22.23 -22.32
N TRP A 472 15.40 23.45 -22.61
CA TRP A 472 14.60 24.22 -21.65
C TRP A 472 13.35 23.46 -21.18
N VAL A 473 12.60 22.88 -22.12
CA VAL A 473 11.41 22.08 -21.79
C VAL A 473 11.78 20.82 -21.01
N ARG A 474 12.82 20.08 -21.42
CA ARG A 474 13.26 18.86 -20.72
C ARG A 474 13.59 19.15 -19.25
N TYR A 475 14.45 20.12 -18.99
CA TYR A 475 14.89 20.40 -17.62
C TYR A 475 13.83 21.15 -16.80
N GLY A 476 13.00 21.97 -17.43
CA GLY A 476 11.82 22.54 -16.78
C GLY A 476 10.85 21.45 -16.34
N TYR A 477 10.54 20.50 -17.24
CA TYR A 477 9.67 19.36 -16.96
C TYR A 477 10.22 18.48 -15.83
N LEU A 478 11.49 18.07 -15.92
CA LEU A 478 12.14 17.27 -14.88
C LEU A 478 12.18 18.00 -13.53
N SER A 479 12.32 19.33 -13.52
CA SER A 479 12.29 20.12 -12.28
C SER A 479 10.89 20.11 -11.66
N VAL A 480 9.83 20.24 -12.45
CA VAL A 480 8.44 20.12 -11.96
C VAL A 480 8.18 18.71 -11.42
N VAL A 481 8.61 17.68 -12.13
CA VAL A 481 8.49 16.28 -11.68
C VAL A 481 9.26 16.03 -10.38
N LEU A 482 10.48 16.53 -10.26
CA LEU A 482 11.27 16.36 -9.04
C LEU A 482 10.67 17.10 -7.85
N VAL A 483 10.39 18.40 -8.03
CA VAL A 483 9.97 19.26 -6.93
C VAL A 483 8.51 19.02 -6.60
N TRP A 484 7.60 19.27 -7.54
CA TRP A 484 6.16 19.19 -7.28
C TRP A 484 5.69 17.74 -7.15
N LEU A 485 5.93 16.89 -8.14
CA LEU A 485 5.42 15.51 -8.11
C LEU A 485 6.16 14.64 -7.08
N GLY A 486 7.49 14.81 -6.97
CA GLY A 486 8.34 14.11 -6.01
C GLY A 486 8.23 14.66 -4.59
N PHE A 487 8.89 15.78 -4.31
CA PHE A 487 9.06 16.27 -2.92
C PHE A 487 7.79 16.83 -2.27
N PHE A 488 6.88 17.45 -3.03
CA PHE A 488 5.63 17.98 -2.48
C PHE A 488 4.52 16.93 -2.44
N MET A 489 4.25 16.27 -3.57
CA MET A 489 3.13 15.32 -3.69
C MET A 489 3.48 13.89 -3.27
N ASN A 490 4.77 13.56 -3.07
CA ASN A 490 5.22 12.23 -2.69
C ASN A 490 4.77 11.12 -3.67
N ALA A 491 4.49 11.49 -4.92
CA ALA A 491 3.94 10.61 -5.94
C ALA A 491 5.08 9.93 -6.72
N GLN A 492 5.69 8.91 -6.11
CA GLN A 492 6.79 8.13 -6.69
C GLN A 492 6.34 6.67 -6.84
N LEU A 493 6.40 6.14 -8.06
CA LEU A 493 6.20 4.70 -8.27
C LEU A 493 7.43 3.93 -7.75
N SER A 494 7.17 2.77 -7.15
CA SER A 494 8.17 1.84 -6.57
C SER A 494 7.87 0.41 -7.02
N VAL A 495 8.87 -0.47 -6.93
CA VAL A 495 8.69 -1.91 -7.12
C VAL A 495 7.60 -2.48 -6.21
N VAL A 496 7.42 -1.94 -5.00
CA VAL A 496 6.37 -2.39 -4.07
C VAL A 496 4.99 -2.29 -4.73
N ASN A 497 4.71 -1.22 -5.46
CA ASN A 497 3.44 -1.07 -6.18
C ASN A 497 3.25 -2.17 -7.23
N VAL A 498 4.31 -2.55 -7.94
CA VAL A 498 4.29 -3.68 -8.90
C VAL A 498 3.98 -4.98 -8.16
N LEU A 499 4.67 -5.24 -7.05
CA LEU A 499 4.48 -6.45 -6.24
C LEU A 499 3.05 -6.51 -5.68
N THR A 500 2.50 -5.39 -5.22
CA THR A 500 1.11 -5.30 -4.76
C THR A 500 0.14 -5.61 -5.89
N PHE A 501 0.33 -5.05 -7.09
CA PHE A 501 -0.51 -5.38 -8.26
C PHE A 501 -0.39 -6.86 -8.67
N ALA A 502 0.82 -7.41 -8.67
CA ALA A 502 1.02 -8.81 -9.04
C ALA A 502 0.42 -9.77 -8.00
N ASN A 503 0.59 -9.48 -6.70
CA ASN A 503 -0.07 -10.24 -5.64
C ASN A 503 -1.59 -10.08 -5.71
N ALA A 504 -2.11 -8.89 -6.04
CA ALA A 504 -3.54 -8.67 -6.27
C ALA A 504 -4.13 -9.52 -7.41
N LEU A 505 -3.32 -10.00 -8.35
CA LEU A 505 -3.76 -10.97 -9.37
C LEU A 505 -3.79 -12.41 -8.86
N VAL A 506 -3.37 -12.68 -7.63
CA VAL A 506 -3.30 -14.02 -7.03
C VAL A 506 -4.12 -14.10 -5.73
N THR A 507 -4.28 -12.98 -5.00
CA THR A 507 -5.04 -12.86 -3.76
C THR A 507 -6.35 -12.10 -3.95
N ASP A 508 -7.34 -12.26 -3.04
CA ASP A 508 -8.58 -11.47 -3.03
C ASP A 508 -8.29 -9.97 -2.87
N PHE A 509 -8.42 -9.22 -3.96
CA PHE A 509 -7.96 -7.84 -4.09
C PHE A 509 -9.07 -6.80 -3.88
N SER A 510 -8.84 -5.81 -3.02
CA SER A 510 -9.75 -4.68 -2.80
C SER A 510 -9.34 -3.43 -3.58
N TRP A 511 -10.12 -3.05 -4.60
CA TRP A 511 -9.92 -1.83 -5.40
C TRP A 511 -9.88 -0.53 -4.58
N GLY A 512 -10.54 -0.53 -3.42
CA GLY A 512 -10.55 0.61 -2.49
C GLY A 512 -9.15 1.10 -2.14
N TYR A 513 -8.18 0.20 -1.94
CA TYR A 513 -6.79 0.55 -1.60
C TYR A 513 -6.12 1.40 -2.68
N PHE A 514 -6.27 1.04 -3.95
CA PHE A 514 -5.66 1.78 -5.07
C PHE A 514 -6.36 3.11 -5.34
N LEU A 515 -7.68 3.17 -5.12
CA LEU A 515 -8.45 4.39 -5.28
C LEU A 515 -8.18 5.40 -4.16
N MET A 516 -7.60 5.02 -3.01
CA MET A 516 -7.24 5.99 -1.97
C MET A 516 -6.07 6.93 -2.37
N ALA A 517 -5.27 6.57 -3.37
CA ALA A 517 -4.12 7.35 -3.83
C ALA A 517 -4.32 7.85 -5.29
N PRO A 518 -5.16 8.88 -5.51
CA PRO A 518 -5.61 9.28 -6.85
C PRO A 518 -4.46 9.61 -7.81
N LEU A 519 -3.42 10.32 -7.34
CA LEU A 519 -2.26 10.67 -8.18
C LEU A 519 -1.47 9.43 -8.61
N ILE A 520 -1.21 8.50 -7.70
CA ILE A 520 -0.46 7.27 -7.99
C ILE A 520 -1.25 6.39 -8.96
N PHE A 521 -2.57 6.32 -8.77
CA PHE A 521 -3.47 5.60 -9.67
C PHE A 521 -3.45 6.19 -11.10
N ILE A 522 -3.62 7.51 -11.23
CA ILE A 522 -3.57 8.20 -12.52
C ILE A 522 -2.19 8.06 -13.17
N LEU A 523 -1.11 8.15 -12.39
CA LEU A 523 0.25 7.90 -12.88
C LEU A 523 0.39 6.48 -13.41
N TRP A 524 -0.13 5.47 -12.71
CA TRP A 524 -0.09 4.08 -13.17
C TRP A 524 -0.84 3.89 -14.50
N VAL A 525 -2.03 4.46 -14.63
CA VAL A 525 -2.80 4.44 -15.88
C VAL A 525 -2.02 5.16 -16.99
N GLY A 526 -1.44 6.31 -16.70
CA GLY A 526 -0.60 7.05 -17.64
C GLY A 526 0.66 6.30 -18.06
N VAL A 527 1.31 5.58 -17.13
CA VAL A 527 2.47 4.73 -17.41
C VAL A 527 2.06 3.52 -18.25
N ALA A 528 0.96 2.86 -17.93
CA ALA A 528 0.43 1.75 -18.71
C ALA A 528 0.10 2.18 -20.15
N ALA A 529 -0.57 3.33 -20.32
CA ALA A 529 -0.81 3.91 -21.63
C ALA A 529 0.51 4.27 -22.34
N GLY A 530 1.44 4.94 -21.66
CA GLY A 530 2.74 5.31 -22.22
C GLY A 530 3.58 4.10 -22.65
N MET A 531 3.50 3.00 -21.91
CA MET A 531 4.16 1.74 -22.24
C MET A 531 3.68 1.14 -23.55
N LEU A 532 2.37 1.20 -23.80
CA LEU A 532 1.77 0.66 -25.01
C LEU A 532 2.28 1.37 -26.28
N PHE A 533 2.46 2.69 -26.21
CA PHE A 533 2.86 3.52 -27.35
C PHE A 533 4.38 3.71 -27.50
N TRP A 534 5.11 3.99 -26.40
CA TRP A 534 6.53 4.37 -26.40
C TRP A 534 7.42 3.46 -25.54
N GLY A 535 6.85 2.46 -24.87
CA GLY A 535 7.56 1.58 -23.93
C GLY A 535 7.84 2.25 -22.57
N ARG A 536 8.70 1.64 -21.76
CA ARG A 536 8.96 2.08 -20.37
C ARG A 536 9.65 3.45 -20.23
N GLY A 537 10.18 3.98 -21.33
CA GLY A 537 11.02 5.17 -21.30
C GLY A 537 10.26 6.44 -20.92
N VAL A 538 8.96 6.50 -21.19
CA VAL A 538 8.06 7.59 -20.76
C VAL A 538 8.17 7.82 -19.25
N PHE A 539 8.09 6.75 -18.45
CA PHE A 539 8.20 6.87 -17.01
C PHE A 539 9.63 7.14 -16.56
N CYS A 540 10.56 6.26 -16.92
CA CYS A 540 11.93 6.29 -16.39
C CYS A 540 12.72 7.54 -16.82
N GLY A 541 12.40 8.11 -17.99
CA GLY A 541 13.09 9.26 -18.57
C GLY A 541 12.46 10.62 -18.27
N TRP A 542 11.15 10.67 -17.98
CA TRP A 542 10.42 11.93 -17.84
C TRP A 542 9.59 12.03 -16.55
N LEU A 543 8.83 10.99 -16.18
CA LEU A 543 7.90 11.05 -15.03
C LEU A 543 8.49 10.62 -13.69
N CYS A 544 9.61 9.91 -13.66
CA CYS A 544 10.21 9.40 -12.42
C CYS A 544 10.96 10.51 -11.66
N PRO A 545 10.51 10.94 -10.46
CA PRO A 545 11.20 11.95 -9.65
C PRO A 545 12.66 11.59 -9.34
N TYR A 546 12.94 10.34 -8.94
CA TYR A 546 14.33 9.92 -8.68
C TYR A 546 15.20 9.94 -9.95
N GLY A 547 14.64 9.59 -11.10
CA GLY A 547 15.34 9.70 -12.38
C GLY A 547 15.65 11.16 -12.75
N ALA A 548 14.71 12.06 -12.49
CA ALA A 548 14.90 13.50 -12.64
C ALA A 548 16.00 14.03 -11.71
N LEU A 549 16.01 13.60 -10.44
CA LEU A 549 17.06 13.94 -9.47
C LEU A 549 18.44 13.53 -9.99
N GLN A 550 18.59 12.30 -10.47
CA GLN A 550 19.85 11.80 -11.00
C GLN A 550 20.36 12.61 -12.20
N GLU A 551 19.47 12.92 -13.14
CA GLU A 551 19.84 13.66 -14.34
C GLU A 551 20.18 15.13 -14.05
N ILE A 552 19.37 15.80 -13.23
CA ILE A 552 19.59 17.18 -12.81
C ILE A 552 20.91 17.29 -12.02
N THR A 553 21.10 16.44 -11.00
CA THR A 553 22.34 16.47 -10.18
C THR A 553 23.59 16.21 -11.01
N ASN A 554 23.56 15.24 -11.92
CA ASN A 554 24.68 14.95 -12.82
C ASN A 554 24.97 16.16 -13.74
N ARG A 555 23.93 16.79 -14.32
CA ARG A 555 24.12 17.99 -15.14
C ARG A 555 24.70 19.16 -14.35
N LEU A 556 24.20 19.39 -13.13
CA LEU A 556 24.75 20.42 -12.24
C LEU A 556 26.22 20.12 -11.93
N GLY A 557 26.56 18.88 -11.62
CA GLY A 557 27.93 18.43 -11.41
C GLY A 557 28.84 18.67 -12.63
N ARG A 558 28.37 18.34 -13.84
CA ARG A 558 29.09 18.61 -15.09
C ARG A 558 29.25 20.12 -15.35
N ARG A 559 28.22 20.92 -15.10
CA ARG A 559 28.19 22.35 -15.46
C ARG A 559 28.95 23.23 -14.46
N PHE A 560 28.77 23.00 -13.17
CA PHE A 560 29.30 23.84 -12.09
C PHE A 560 30.59 23.27 -11.49
N LEU A 561 30.64 21.97 -11.25
CA LEU A 561 31.79 21.30 -10.63
C LEU A 561 32.76 20.67 -11.65
N LYS A 562 32.43 20.74 -12.95
CA LYS A 562 33.23 20.19 -14.06
C LYS A 562 33.64 18.72 -13.87
N ILE A 563 32.77 17.93 -13.24
CA ILE A 563 33.03 16.52 -12.96
C ILE A 563 33.14 15.73 -14.26
N ARG A 564 34.27 15.01 -14.42
CA ARG A 564 34.52 14.15 -15.58
C ARG A 564 33.64 12.91 -15.52
N GLN A 565 32.94 12.63 -16.62
CA GLN A 565 32.13 11.41 -16.74
C GLN A 565 33.02 10.20 -17.01
N ILE A 566 32.68 9.08 -16.36
CA ILE A 566 33.35 7.80 -16.52
C ILE A 566 32.51 6.94 -17.46
N GLU A 567 33.05 6.64 -18.65
CA GLU A 567 32.45 5.71 -19.59
C GLU A 567 32.93 4.29 -19.28
N LEU A 568 32.01 3.41 -18.89
CA LEU A 568 32.31 2.00 -18.65
C LEU A 568 32.50 1.26 -19.99
N PRO A 569 33.49 0.35 -20.10
CA PRO A 569 33.65 -0.50 -21.28
C PRO A 569 32.36 -1.28 -21.57
N TRP A 570 32.06 -1.45 -22.87
CA TRP A 570 30.79 -2.07 -23.31
C TRP A 570 30.51 -3.42 -22.66
N GLY A 571 31.50 -4.32 -22.67
CA GLY A 571 31.34 -5.67 -22.10
C GLY A 571 31.06 -5.68 -20.60
N LEU A 572 31.57 -4.71 -19.84
CA LEU A 572 31.24 -4.57 -18.42
C LEU A 572 29.82 -4.04 -18.25
N ASN A 573 29.43 -3.03 -19.03
CA ASN A 573 28.08 -2.50 -18.99
C ASN A 573 27.01 -3.57 -19.27
N GLU A 574 27.20 -4.34 -20.33
CA GLU A 574 26.26 -5.39 -20.75
C GLU A 574 26.10 -6.48 -19.68
N ARG A 575 27.18 -6.82 -18.96
CA ARG A 575 27.16 -7.78 -17.84
C ARG A 575 26.52 -7.25 -16.56
N LEU A 576 26.52 -5.93 -16.35
CA LEU A 576 25.92 -5.32 -15.17
C LEU A 576 24.40 -5.07 -15.33
N TRP A 577 23.89 -4.98 -16.56
CA TRP A 577 22.44 -4.80 -16.81
C TRP A 577 21.55 -5.89 -16.18
N PRO A 578 21.89 -7.20 -16.20
CA PRO A 578 21.09 -8.24 -15.56
C PRO A 578 20.88 -8.05 -14.05
N ILE A 579 21.75 -7.32 -13.34
CA ILE A 579 21.71 -7.20 -11.87
C ILE A 579 20.35 -6.69 -11.38
N LYS A 580 19.81 -5.62 -11.97
CA LYS A 580 18.47 -5.12 -11.60
C LYS A 580 17.35 -6.14 -11.84
N TYR A 581 17.48 -7.03 -12.83
CA TYR A 581 16.50 -8.08 -13.10
C TYR A 581 16.60 -9.19 -12.05
N ILE A 582 17.82 -9.53 -11.60
CA ILE A 582 18.04 -10.47 -10.49
C ILE A 582 17.45 -9.90 -9.19
N ILE A 583 17.70 -8.62 -8.89
CA ILE A 583 17.12 -7.94 -7.72
C ILE A 583 15.59 -7.98 -7.80
N PHE A 584 15.01 -7.62 -8.96
CA PHE A 584 13.57 -7.67 -9.16
C PHE A 584 13.00 -9.09 -8.98
N LEU A 585 13.61 -10.11 -9.59
CA LEU A 585 13.14 -11.49 -9.50
C LEU A 585 13.24 -12.03 -8.06
N GLY A 586 14.31 -11.67 -7.34
CA GLY A 586 14.46 -11.97 -5.91
C GLY A 586 13.34 -11.35 -5.07
N LEU A 587 13.09 -10.05 -5.25
CA LEU A 587 11.99 -9.35 -4.56
C LEU A 587 10.63 -9.96 -4.91
N PHE A 588 10.39 -10.24 -6.18
CA PHE A 588 9.16 -10.87 -6.68
C PHE A 588 8.95 -12.25 -6.06
N GLY A 589 9.97 -13.10 -6.04
CA GLY A 589 9.93 -14.41 -5.40
C GLY A 589 9.66 -14.32 -3.91
N THR A 590 10.35 -13.42 -3.19
CA THR A 590 10.11 -13.21 -1.75
C THR A 590 8.71 -12.68 -1.45
N SER A 591 8.08 -11.95 -2.38
CA SER A 591 6.73 -11.40 -2.17
C SER A 591 5.65 -12.48 -2.04
N PHE A 592 5.82 -13.61 -2.73
CA PHE A 592 4.91 -14.76 -2.58
C PHE A 592 5.12 -15.53 -1.26
N TYR A 593 6.32 -15.48 -0.69
CA TYR A 593 6.62 -16.11 0.60
C TYR A 593 6.14 -15.22 1.76
N SER A 594 6.51 -13.93 1.74
CA SER A 594 6.14 -12.95 2.76
C SER A 594 6.17 -11.55 2.17
N MET A 595 5.00 -10.92 2.06
CA MET A 595 4.88 -9.54 1.61
C MET A 595 5.70 -8.57 2.47
N SER A 596 5.68 -8.77 3.80
CA SER A 596 6.48 -7.95 4.73
C SER A 596 7.98 -8.08 4.54
N LEU A 597 8.47 -9.27 4.13
CA LEU A 597 9.89 -9.45 3.85
C LEU A 597 10.27 -8.76 2.54
N ALA A 598 9.45 -8.91 1.50
CA ALA A 598 9.66 -8.25 0.21
C ALA A 598 9.69 -6.73 0.34
N GLU A 599 8.84 -6.14 1.19
CA GLU A 599 8.83 -4.70 1.47
C GLU A 599 10.12 -4.23 2.18
N ARG A 600 10.62 -5.00 3.15
CA ARG A 600 11.91 -4.69 3.81
C ARG A 600 13.07 -4.77 2.84
N LEU A 601 13.08 -5.78 1.96
CA LEU A 601 14.12 -5.94 0.94
C LEU A 601 13.99 -4.88 -0.18
N ALA A 602 12.79 -4.37 -0.44
CA ALA A 602 12.55 -3.29 -1.40
C ALA A 602 13.18 -1.95 -0.99
N GLU A 603 13.73 -1.84 0.23
CA GLU A 603 14.54 -0.69 0.65
C GLU A 603 15.84 -0.52 -0.15
N VAL A 604 16.20 -1.51 -0.99
CA VAL A 604 17.19 -1.34 -2.06
C VAL A 604 16.85 -0.16 -2.99
N GLU A 605 15.57 0.20 -3.11
CA GLU A 605 15.14 1.42 -3.80
C GLU A 605 15.37 2.65 -2.92
N PRO A 606 16.24 3.59 -3.32
CA PRO A 606 16.49 4.81 -2.57
C PRO A 606 15.31 5.79 -2.62
N PHE A 607 14.19 5.42 -3.26
CA PHE A 607 13.03 6.27 -3.49
C PHE A 607 12.42 6.77 -2.18
N LYS A 608 12.18 5.87 -1.22
CA LYS A 608 11.66 6.21 0.11
C LYS A 608 12.56 7.22 0.82
N THR A 609 13.87 6.99 0.81
CA THR A 609 14.81 7.88 1.51
C THR A 609 15.02 9.21 0.78
N ALA A 610 15.22 9.18 -0.53
CA ALA A 610 15.66 10.35 -1.30
C ALA A 610 14.50 11.26 -1.73
N ILE A 611 13.35 10.69 -2.10
CA ILE A 611 12.20 11.46 -2.59
C ILE A 611 11.16 11.63 -1.50
N ILE A 612 10.77 10.54 -0.85
CA ILE A 612 9.54 10.57 -0.07
C ILE A 612 9.79 11.07 1.37
N LEU A 613 10.91 10.67 1.97
CA LEU A 613 11.37 11.15 3.28
C LEU A 613 12.33 12.35 3.21
N ASN A 614 12.66 12.85 2.01
CA ASN A 614 13.56 14.00 1.83
C ASN A 614 14.89 13.91 2.63
N PHE A 615 15.51 12.72 2.66
CA PHE A 615 16.72 12.40 3.45
C PHE A 615 16.57 12.49 4.98
N MET A 616 15.35 12.65 5.50
CA MET A 616 15.05 12.61 6.94
C MET A 616 14.82 11.16 7.40
N ARG A 617 15.90 10.36 7.41
CA ARG A 617 15.88 8.95 7.83
C ARG A 617 17.13 8.59 8.63
N ALA A 618 17.13 7.42 9.28
CA ALA A 618 18.31 6.88 9.95
C ALA A 618 19.55 6.88 9.03
N TRP A 619 20.70 7.20 9.61
CA TRP A 619 21.93 7.51 8.88
C TRP A 619 22.37 6.45 7.85
N PRO A 620 22.21 5.12 8.05
CA PRO A 620 22.68 4.15 7.05
C PRO A 620 21.94 4.29 5.71
N PHE A 621 20.64 4.59 5.76
CA PHE A 621 19.82 4.78 4.56
C PHE A 621 20.17 6.08 3.84
N VAL A 622 20.45 7.14 4.59
CA VAL A 622 20.86 8.44 4.04
C VAL A 622 22.22 8.31 3.36
N VAL A 623 23.18 7.64 4.00
CA VAL A 623 24.50 7.36 3.43
C VAL A 623 24.38 6.51 2.16
N PHE A 624 23.54 5.47 2.17
CA PHE A 624 23.29 4.66 0.98
C PHE A 624 22.69 5.47 -0.18
N ALA A 625 21.60 6.20 0.07
CA ALA A 625 20.93 7.01 -0.96
C ALA A 625 21.82 8.16 -1.47
N GLY A 626 22.52 8.84 -0.56
CA GLY A 626 23.49 9.88 -0.88
C GLY A 626 24.68 9.33 -1.67
N GLY A 627 25.21 8.16 -1.28
CA GLY A 627 26.26 7.45 -2.00
C GLY A 627 25.88 7.15 -3.44
N LEU A 628 24.65 6.68 -3.70
CA LEU A 628 24.14 6.46 -5.05
C LEU A 628 24.06 7.75 -5.88
N ILE A 629 23.75 8.90 -5.25
CA ILE A 629 23.76 10.21 -5.93
C ILE A 629 25.19 10.64 -6.24
N VAL A 630 26.14 10.43 -5.32
CA VAL A 630 27.56 10.71 -5.54
C VAL A 630 28.10 9.89 -6.71
N VAL A 631 27.83 8.57 -6.74
CA VAL A 631 28.23 7.71 -7.87
C VAL A 631 27.58 8.20 -9.17
N ASN A 632 26.33 8.66 -9.12
CA ASN A 632 25.63 9.24 -10.26
C ASN A 632 26.29 10.51 -10.83
N LEU A 633 27.07 11.26 -10.04
CA LEU A 633 27.83 12.41 -10.55
C LEU A 633 28.91 11.99 -11.55
N PHE A 634 29.49 10.79 -11.38
CA PHE A 634 30.53 10.25 -12.26
C PHE A 634 29.97 9.37 -13.37
N ILE A 635 28.93 8.59 -13.07
CA ILE A 635 28.25 7.69 -14.00
C ILE A 635 26.77 8.09 -14.08
N GLU A 636 26.42 8.82 -15.13
CA GLU A 636 25.04 9.30 -15.35
C GLU A 636 24.01 8.16 -15.21
N ARG A 637 23.01 8.37 -14.33
CA ARG A 637 21.90 7.45 -14.06
C ARG A 637 22.32 6.04 -13.59
N PHE A 638 23.41 5.94 -12.83
CA PHE A 638 23.96 4.67 -12.30
C PHE A 638 22.90 3.72 -11.71
N PHE A 639 22.11 4.19 -10.74
CA PHE A 639 21.06 3.38 -10.10
C PHE A 639 20.01 2.88 -11.10
N CYS A 640 19.46 3.76 -11.95
CA CYS A 640 18.49 3.39 -12.97
C CYS A 640 19.04 2.37 -13.99
N ARG A 641 20.35 2.38 -14.23
CA ARG A 641 21.02 1.49 -15.19
C ARG A 641 21.25 0.08 -14.63
N TYR A 642 21.65 -0.03 -13.36
CA TYR A 642 22.16 -1.30 -12.81
C TYR A 642 21.38 -1.89 -11.63
N LEU A 643 20.69 -1.07 -10.84
CA LEU A 643 20.14 -1.51 -9.55
C LEU A 643 18.61 -1.40 -9.46
N CYS A 644 17.98 -0.55 -10.27
CA CYS A 644 16.56 -0.21 -10.16
C CYS A 644 15.60 -1.37 -10.50
N PRO A 645 14.95 -2.01 -9.50
CA PRO A 645 14.07 -3.15 -9.74
C PRO A 645 12.74 -2.73 -10.36
N LEU A 646 12.21 -1.53 -10.04
CA LEU A 646 11.08 -0.96 -10.79
C LEU A 646 11.41 -0.82 -12.28
N GLY A 647 12.60 -0.35 -12.63
CA GLY A 647 13.04 -0.23 -14.02
C GLY A 647 13.07 -1.58 -14.74
N ALA A 648 13.47 -2.65 -14.03
CA ALA A 648 13.44 -4.02 -14.54
C ALA A 648 12.02 -4.54 -14.75
N ALA A 649 11.13 -4.32 -13.77
CA ALA A 649 9.71 -4.68 -13.87
C ALA A 649 9.04 -4.03 -15.08
N LEU A 650 9.26 -2.73 -15.26
CA LEU A 650 8.70 -1.97 -16.38
C LEU A 650 9.35 -2.35 -17.74
N ALA A 651 10.54 -2.97 -17.75
CA ALA A 651 11.20 -3.40 -18.98
C ALA A 651 10.57 -4.65 -19.60
N ILE A 652 9.94 -5.52 -18.81
CA ILE A 652 9.31 -6.76 -19.29
C ILE A 652 8.23 -6.48 -20.36
N PRO A 653 7.20 -5.65 -20.10
CA PRO A 653 6.18 -5.33 -21.10
C PRO A 653 6.66 -4.38 -22.20
N SER A 654 7.83 -3.75 -22.04
CA SER A 654 8.30 -2.71 -22.97
C SER A 654 8.62 -3.22 -24.38
N ARG A 655 8.79 -4.53 -24.57
CA ARG A 655 8.91 -5.17 -25.89
C ARG A 655 7.59 -5.22 -26.66
N LEU A 656 6.45 -5.08 -25.98
CA LEU A 656 5.10 -5.11 -26.59
C LEU A 656 4.68 -3.75 -27.17
N ARG A 657 5.59 -2.75 -27.23
CA ARG A 657 5.28 -1.43 -27.78
C ARG A 657 4.82 -1.55 -29.25
N MET A 658 3.78 -0.79 -29.61
CA MET A 658 3.21 -0.87 -30.96
C MET A 658 4.04 -0.11 -32.02
N PHE A 659 4.85 0.88 -31.62
CA PHE A 659 5.52 1.76 -32.57
C PHE A 659 6.98 2.07 -32.21
N GLU A 660 7.84 2.12 -33.23
CA GLU A 660 9.24 2.58 -33.11
C GLU A 660 9.43 3.95 -33.79
N TRP A 661 9.38 5.03 -33.00
CA TRP A 661 9.46 6.39 -33.54
C TRP A 661 10.87 6.99 -33.58
N LEU A 662 11.88 6.31 -33.01
CA LEU A 662 13.25 6.81 -32.97
C LEU A 662 13.94 6.58 -34.32
N LYS A 663 14.31 7.67 -34.99
CA LYS A 663 14.94 7.61 -36.32
C LYS A 663 16.45 7.42 -36.24
N ARG A 664 16.99 6.65 -37.17
CA ARG A 664 18.43 6.43 -37.34
C ARG A 664 18.79 6.31 -38.82
N TYR A 665 20.01 6.73 -39.15
CA TYR A 665 20.60 6.47 -40.46
C TYR A 665 21.28 5.09 -40.48
N ARG A 666 21.56 4.56 -41.67
CA ARG A 666 22.22 3.25 -41.83
C ARG A 666 23.66 3.28 -41.31
N GLU A 667 24.30 4.44 -41.34
CA GLU A 667 25.68 4.65 -40.88
C GLU A 667 25.79 4.81 -39.35
N CYS A 668 24.66 4.86 -38.62
CA CYS A 668 24.63 4.98 -37.17
C CYS A 668 24.92 3.63 -36.51
N GLY A 669 26.09 3.48 -35.89
CA GLY A 669 26.63 2.22 -35.35
C GLY A 669 27.79 1.68 -36.18
N ASN A 670 27.86 2.03 -37.46
CA ASN A 670 29.04 1.72 -38.28
C ASN A 670 29.17 2.71 -39.46
N PRO A 671 30.19 3.59 -39.50
CA PRO A 671 31.26 3.79 -38.51
C PRO A 671 30.89 4.78 -37.39
N CYS A 672 29.72 5.43 -37.42
CA CYS A 672 29.40 6.54 -36.52
C CYS A 672 28.94 6.05 -35.12
N GLN A 673 29.63 6.46 -34.06
CA GLN A 673 29.33 6.09 -32.66
C GLN A 673 28.76 7.23 -31.79
N LEU A 674 28.46 8.39 -32.38
CA LEU A 674 28.10 9.60 -31.63
C LEU A 674 26.87 9.40 -30.72
N CYS A 675 25.78 8.86 -31.26
CA CYS A 675 24.57 8.62 -30.47
C CYS A 675 24.78 7.56 -29.39
N ALA A 676 25.64 6.56 -29.63
CA ALA A 676 25.93 5.51 -28.66
C ALA A 676 26.67 6.08 -27.44
N LYS A 677 27.70 6.91 -27.68
CA LYS A 677 28.46 7.59 -26.62
C LYS A 677 27.62 8.61 -25.85
N ALA A 678 26.72 9.31 -26.54
CA ALA A 678 25.84 10.29 -25.92
C ALA A 678 24.65 9.68 -25.16
N CYS A 679 24.42 8.36 -25.26
CA CYS A 679 23.28 7.72 -24.61
C CYS A 679 23.53 7.57 -23.10
N PRO A 680 22.74 8.24 -22.22
CA PRO A 680 23.02 8.26 -20.78
C PRO A 680 22.91 6.88 -20.12
N THR A 681 22.07 5.99 -20.66
CA THR A 681 21.93 4.60 -20.17
C THR A 681 22.74 3.58 -20.98
N ALA A 682 23.50 4.04 -21.98
CA ALA A 682 24.21 3.20 -22.96
C ALA A 682 23.31 2.13 -23.61
N ALA A 683 22.03 2.46 -23.83
CA ALA A 683 21.06 1.53 -24.43
C ALA A 683 21.30 1.25 -25.92
N ILE A 684 22.22 1.97 -26.56
CA ILE A 684 22.55 1.79 -27.97
C ILE A 684 23.77 0.89 -28.06
N HIS A 685 23.63 -0.25 -28.74
CA HIS A 685 24.75 -1.15 -28.96
C HIS A 685 25.77 -0.56 -29.96
N PRO A 686 27.02 -1.04 -29.93
CA PRO A 686 28.08 -0.58 -30.84
C PRO A 686 27.75 -0.76 -32.33
N ASP A 687 27.02 -1.80 -32.71
CA ASP A 687 26.51 -2.03 -34.07
C ASP A 687 25.34 -1.11 -34.46
N GLY A 688 24.72 -0.45 -33.48
CA GLY A 688 23.74 0.59 -33.68
C GLY A 688 22.28 0.18 -33.56
N HIS A 689 21.91 -0.97 -33.00
CA HIS A 689 20.51 -1.14 -32.54
C HIS A 689 20.28 -0.44 -31.20
N ILE A 690 19.01 -0.09 -30.94
CA ILE A 690 18.58 0.45 -29.66
C ILE A 690 17.96 -0.70 -28.86
N ASN A 691 18.54 -1.02 -27.71
CA ASN A 691 17.93 -1.94 -26.76
C ASN A 691 16.75 -1.25 -26.05
N VAL A 692 15.55 -1.64 -26.42
CA VAL A 692 14.29 -1.05 -25.92
C VAL A 692 14.10 -1.25 -24.41
N ASN A 693 14.63 -2.36 -23.87
CA ASN A 693 14.56 -2.67 -22.46
C ASN A 693 15.47 -1.76 -21.63
N GLU A 694 16.45 -1.09 -22.27
CA GLU A 694 17.42 -0.20 -21.62
C GLU A 694 17.19 1.28 -21.96
N CYS A 695 16.50 1.56 -23.07
CA CYS A 695 16.17 2.90 -23.53
C CYS A 695 15.18 3.61 -22.59
N ILE A 696 15.54 4.82 -22.16
CA ILE A 696 14.68 5.69 -21.34
C ILE A 696 13.97 6.78 -22.14
N TYR A 697 14.02 6.73 -23.48
CA TYR A 697 13.34 7.68 -24.35
C TYR A 697 13.62 9.17 -24.03
N CYS A 698 14.87 9.49 -23.68
CA CYS A 698 15.30 10.85 -23.33
C CYS A 698 15.38 11.81 -24.54
N LEU A 699 15.37 11.27 -25.76
CA LEU A 699 15.48 11.98 -27.05
C LEU A 699 16.85 12.61 -27.36
N ASP A 700 17.88 12.41 -26.54
CA ASP A 700 19.23 12.95 -26.80
C ASP A 700 19.82 12.46 -28.13
N CYS A 701 19.60 11.19 -28.47
CA CYS A 701 20.03 10.65 -29.77
C CYS A 701 19.26 11.28 -30.95
N GLN A 702 18.01 11.70 -30.76
CA GLN A 702 17.21 12.38 -31.79
C GLN A 702 17.60 13.85 -31.93
N LEU A 703 17.97 14.51 -30.84
CA LEU A 703 18.58 15.85 -30.86
C LEU A 703 19.85 15.85 -31.69
N LEU A 704 20.74 14.87 -31.47
CA LEU A 704 21.94 14.68 -32.27
C LEU A 704 21.63 14.32 -33.73
N TYR A 705 20.66 13.43 -33.98
CA TYR A 705 20.28 12.99 -35.31
C TYR A 705 19.90 14.16 -36.24
N TYR A 706 19.17 15.14 -35.73
CA TYR A 706 18.74 16.33 -36.48
C TYR A 706 19.74 17.50 -36.42
N ASP A 707 20.83 17.41 -35.65
CA ASP A 707 21.83 18.47 -35.52
C ASP A 707 22.73 18.52 -36.77
N ASP A 708 22.59 19.59 -37.56
CA ASP A 708 23.33 19.80 -38.80
C ASP A 708 24.81 20.19 -38.58
N ARG A 709 25.26 20.36 -37.34
CA ARG A 709 26.65 20.66 -36.95
C ARG A 709 27.35 19.49 -36.28
N GLN A 710 26.62 18.55 -35.70
CA GLN A 710 27.19 17.40 -34.99
C GLN A 710 27.02 16.07 -35.76
N CYS A 711 25.86 15.83 -36.38
CA CYS A 711 25.61 14.58 -37.10
C CYS A 711 26.35 14.58 -38.45
N PRO A 712 27.28 13.63 -38.71
CA PRO A 712 28.05 13.59 -39.96
C PRO A 712 27.17 13.57 -41.20
N ARG A 713 26.05 12.82 -41.16
CA ARG A 713 25.12 12.74 -42.29
C ARG A 713 24.36 14.06 -42.50
N ALA A 714 23.93 14.71 -41.42
CA ALA A 714 23.25 16.01 -41.49
C ALA A 714 24.19 17.12 -41.97
N ILE A 715 25.45 17.12 -41.49
CA ILE A 715 26.52 18.02 -41.98
C ILE A 715 26.74 17.82 -43.48
N GLN A 716 26.86 16.57 -43.95
CA GLN A 716 27.02 16.30 -45.39
C GLN A 716 25.82 16.80 -46.20
N ASN A 717 24.59 16.58 -45.73
CA ASN A 717 23.39 17.07 -46.39
C ASN A 717 23.35 18.60 -46.45
N ARG A 718 23.71 19.29 -45.35
CA ARG A 718 23.84 20.75 -45.32
C ARG A 718 24.88 21.25 -46.32
N LEU A 719 26.10 20.71 -46.27
CA LEU A 719 27.20 21.12 -47.16
C LEU A 719 26.88 20.85 -48.63
N ARG A 720 26.13 19.78 -48.96
CA ARG A 720 25.63 19.53 -50.32
C ARG A 720 24.59 20.57 -50.73
N ARG A 721 23.65 20.90 -49.85
CA ARG A 721 22.62 21.93 -50.08
C ARG A 721 23.25 23.31 -50.30
N GLU A 722 24.17 23.71 -49.43
CA GLU A 722 24.91 24.98 -49.56
C GLU A 722 25.71 25.03 -50.88
N ARG A 723 26.41 23.95 -51.25
CA ARG A 723 27.11 23.86 -52.55
C ARG A 723 26.16 23.99 -53.74
N ARG A 724 24.99 23.33 -53.71
CA ARG A 724 23.97 23.46 -54.76
C ARG A 724 23.44 24.89 -54.85
N LEU A 725 23.13 25.52 -53.72
CA LEU A 725 22.65 26.91 -53.66
C LEU A 725 23.68 27.89 -54.22
N LEU A 726 24.96 27.72 -53.89
CA LEU A 726 26.04 28.58 -54.41
C LEU A 726 26.25 28.42 -55.91
N ARG A 727 25.99 27.23 -56.48
CA ARG A 727 26.14 26.95 -57.92
C ARG A 727 24.89 27.29 -58.75
N ALA A 728 23.72 27.40 -58.13
CA ALA A 728 22.48 27.70 -58.83
C ALA A 728 22.44 29.15 -59.33
N SER A 729 21.89 29.36 -60.54
CA SER A 729 21.64 30.69 -61.09
C SER A 729 20.54 31.41 -60.29
N ASP A 730 20.68 32.71 -60.06
CA ASP A 730 19.73 33.49 -59.27
C ASP A 730 18.32 33.51 -59.85
N SER A 731 18.17 33.34 -61.17
CA SER A 731 16.88 33.23 -61.86
C SER A 731 16.10 31.95 -61.48
N THR A 732 16.79 30.91 -61.00
CA THR A 732 16.19 29.63 -60.61
C THR A 732 15.90 29.52 -59.11
N LEU A 733 16.22 30.56 -58.33
CA LEU A 733 16.14 30.56 -56.88
C LEU A 733 14.93 31.35 -56.37
N THR A 734 14.19 30.74 -55.44
CA THR A 734 13.15 31.43 -54.68
C THR A 734 13.75 32.61 -53.89
N PRO A 735 12.95 33.64 -53.53
CA PRO A 735 13.45 34.78 -52.74
C PRO A 735 14.18 34.37 -51.45
N LYS A 736 13.67 33.34 -50.76
CA LYS A 736 14.28 32.78 -49.55
C LYS A 736 15.65 32.14 -49.83
N GLN A 737 15.77 31.40 -50.94
CA GLN A 737 17.04 30.79 -51.33
C GLN A 737 18.07 31.83 -51.79
N ARG A 738 17.63 32.92 -52.43
CA ARG A 738 18.51 34.05 -52.79
C ARG A 738 19.08 34.75 -51.54
N ALA A 739 18.23 35.04 -50.55
CA ALA A 739 18.67 35.59 -49.28
C ALA A 739 19.66 34.66 -48.55
N GLU A 740 19.39 33.35 -48.55
CA GLU A 740 20.29 32.34 -47.97
C GLU A 740 21.64 32.27 -48.70
N LYS A 741 21.64 32.30 -50.05
CA LYS A 741 22.85 32.35 -50.88
C LYS A 741 23.67 33.61 -50.59
N ALA A 742 23.03 34.78 -50.50
CA ALA A 742 23.69 36.04 -50.16
C ALA A 742 24.36 35.98 -48.76
N ALA A 743 23.67 35.44 -47.76
CA ALA A 743 24.22 35.26 -46.42
C ALA A 743 25.42 34.28 -46.38
N LEU A 744 25.38 33.22 -47.18
CA LEU A 744 26.51 32.27 -47.33
C LEU A 744 27.72 32.93 -47.99
N LEU A 745 27.52 33.74 -49.04
CA LEU A 745 28.58 34.49 -49.70
C LEU A 745 29.20 35.54 -48.78
N ALA A 746 28.39 36.26 -48.00
CA ALA A 746 28.87 37.22 -47.01
C ALA A 746 29.75 36.55 -45.93
N LYS A 747 29.35 35.37 -45.43
CA LYS A 747 30.17 34.58 -44.49
C LYS A 747 31.50 34.14 -45.10
N LYS A 748 31.52 33.73 -46.37
CA LYS A 748 32.76 33.35 -47.06
C LYS A 748 33.66 34.57 -47.31
N GLY A 749 33.09 35.71 -47.73
CA GLY A 749 33.82 36.96 -47.92
C GLY A 749 34.45 37.50 -46.63
N ALA A 750 33.76 37.37 -45.49
CA ALA A 750 34.29 37.73 -44.18
C ALA A 750 35.44 36.80 -43.72
N ALA A 751 35.41 35.53 -44.10
CA ALA A 751 36.50 34.58 -43.81
C ALA A 751 37.76 34.81 -44.67
N VAL A 752 37.60 35.35 -45.88
CA VAL A 752 38.72 35.65 -46.80
C VAL A 752 39.39 37.00 -46.50
N ARG A 753 38.72 37.92 -45.79
CA ARG A 753 39.24 39.27 -45.44
C ARG A 753 40.08 39.35 -44.15
N ARG A 754 40.47 38.23 -43.52
CA ARG A 754 41.45 38.25 -42.41
C ARG A 754 42.84 37.81 -42.88
N PRO A 755 43.81 38.72 -43.04
CA PRO A 755 45.22 38.41 -42.94
C PRO A 755 45.73 38.79 -41.54
N GLY A 756 46.21 37.83 -40.76
CA GLY A 756 46.84 38.06 -39.46
C GLY A 756 47.28 36.73 -38.85
N PRO A 757 48.48 36.65 -38.23
CA PRO A 757 49.11 35.39 -37.84
C PRO A 757 48.29 34.67 -36.75
N PRO A 758 48.46 33.34 -36.59
CA PRO A 758 47.73 32.60 -35.57
C PRO A 758 48.14 33.08 -34.18
N GLU A 759 47.17 33.60 -33.44
CA GLU A 759 47.27 33.81 -32.00
C GLU A 759 47.41 32.43 -31.32
N PRO A 760 48.32 32.24 -30.35
CA PRO A 760 48.58 30.93 -29.79
C PRO A 760 47.34 30.41 -29.06
N LEU A 761 46.88 29.22 -29.44
CA LEU A 761 45.96 28.43 -28.66
C LEU A 761 46.60 28.13 -27.30
N GLU A 762 46.10 28.77 -26.24
CA GLU A 762 46.29 28.29 -24.88
C GLU A 762 45.82 26.83 -24.80
N ARG A 763 46.78 25.92 -24.60
CA ARG A 763 46.54 24.53 -24.28
C ARG A 763 45.74 24.43 -22.99
N LYS A 764 44.59 23.75 -23.02
CA LYS A 764 44.19 22.81 -21.96
C LYS A 764 43.50 21.59 -22.55
N GLY A 765 44.23 20.47 -22.54
CA GLY A 765 43.66 19.13 -22.44
C GLY A 765 43.87 18.20 -23.63
N GLU A 766 45.12 17.85 -23.94
CA GLU A 766 45.45 16.68 -24.78
C GLU A 766 44.95 15.39 -24.13
N HIS A 767 44.17 14.63 -24.89
CA HIS A 767 43.98 13.19 -24.70
C HIS A 767 45.04 12.48 -25.53
N HIS A 768 46.02 11.86 -24.88
CA HIS A 768 46.87 10.86 -25.51
C HIS A 768 46.04 9.61 -25.81
N VAL A 769 45.98 9.27 -27.09
CA VAL A 769 45.76 7.92 -27.59
C VAL A 769 47.15 7.39 -27.90
N GLU A 770 47.64 6.45 -27.10
CA GLU A 770 48.74 5.58 -27.51
C GLU A 770 48.17 4.23 -27.90
N THR A 771 48.51 3.86 -29.13
CA THR A 771 48.42 2.53 -29.72
C THR A 771 49.42 1.59 -29.06
N SER A 772 48.93 0.53 -28.41
CA SER A 772 49.55 -0.79 -28.24
C SER A 772 48.50 -1.75 -27.74
#